data_AF-A0A959TVD4-F1
#
_entry.id   AF-A0A959TVD4-F1
#
_cell.length_a   1.000
_cell.length_b   1.000
_cell.length_c   1.000
_cell.angle_alpha   90.00
_cell.angle_beta   90.00
_cell.angle_gamma   90.00
#
_symmetry.space_group_name_H-M   'P 1'
#
loop_
_entity.id
_entity.type
_entity.pdbx_description
1 polymer ?
#
loop_
_entity_poly.entity_id
_entity_poly.type
_entity_poly.pdbx_seq_one_letter_code
_entity_poly.pdbx_strand_id
1 'polypeptide(L)'
;MMKLLKPLSLAFGAMAALTTSAQQPNSILLSGTVFPCDPNTVVTVQTVQGTLPQFTATIPVGPNCSYSIMVDVATNPSWLQVSTACNGAMINNSGSAVFNGIGDTAVMVLDLNCGGFVVDCNGVVNGPDMPGTPCDDGNPFTVGDTWDANCNCAGMQPPACNADFTVQNPAPWQITTTNLSTGNPPLTYQWWMPDGTPSTQAEPAFTFSQSGVYGICLTVTDADSCSSWMCDTLAVDSSGMISNTPIWYDCLGVLWGPATPGTPCDDGDPNTFGDAWTPNCACVGMGQVDCLGIPGGPNVPGTSCWIPGTNIQGTWTNNCVCDSNMVVDCLGIPGGTALPGTVCIDSTALGIFTGFWDMNCVCQPDSLIDCLGNPGGTALPGTPCDDGDSLTVQDTWTANCTCIGVPINYFDCLGVMNGTALPGTPCDDGDPMTTNDTWNANCDCVGGFFVPCEADFWVLQAYDTDSLNGIPTPIPNLLWVWNLSSGGSGTYSYLWDFGDSTTSTDAFPTHYYANGGPYLLCLTIDDGQGCVNTYCDTISIDANGMYTGMVMQGGNRDSGFTINVLNPLSTSIHEQFMLEGLATWPNPVNDVLNVVFESSMQGAARIEVLDLNGRLVLTQRTNLNSGRNLERIDTEGLVAGMYLLRITNDRESISQRFVRGR
;
A
#
# COMPACT_ATOMS: atom_id res chain seq x y z
N MET A 1 81.03 -0.48 71.50
CA MET A 1 80.16 -0.32 72.69
C MET A 1 78.95 -1.24 72.51
N MET A 2 78.79 -2.22 73.42
CA MET A 2 77.62 -3.14 73.67
C MET A 2 76.99 -3.93 72.50
N LYS A 3 76.52 -5.19 72.59
CA LYS A 3 76.50 -6.33 73.55
C LYS A 3 75.67 -7.44 72.80
N LEU A 4 76.10 -8.72 72.68
CA LEU A 4 75.68 -9.91 73.47
C LEU A 4 74.14 -10.18 73.43
N LEU A 5 73.52 -11.36 73.13
CA LEU A 5 73.78 -12.79 73.46
C LEU A 5 72.87 -13.79 72.66
N LYS A 6 73.31 -15.06 72.56
CA LYS A 6 72.61 -16.35 72.24
C LYS A 6 71.54 -16.75 73.31
N PRO A 7 70.81 -17.93 73.29
CA PRO A 7 70.32 -18.89 72.26
C PRO A 7 68.84 -19.42 72.53
N LEU A 8 68.45 -20.57 71.93
CA LEU A 8 67.51 -21.66 72.40
C LEU A 8 66.09 -21.83 71.77
N SER A 9 65.98 -22.83 70.88
CA SER A 9 65.10 -24.04 70.86
C SER A 9 63.56 -24.08 71.08
N LEU A 10 62.94 -25.00 70.29
CA LEU A 10 61.73 -25.84 70.51
C LEU A 10 60.34 -25.18 70.31
N ALA A 11 59.56 -25.47 69.26
CA ALA A 11 58.91 -26.72 68.79
C ALA A 11 57.49 -26.94 69.36
N PHE A 12 56.47 -26.74 68.51
CA PHE A 12 55.17 -27.42 68.39
C PHE A 12 54.61 -26.93 67.03
N GLY A 13 54.19 -27.71 66.03
CA GLY A 13 53.71 -29.09 66.03
C GLY A 13 52.29 -29.12 65.46
N ALA A 14 52.12 -28.92 64.15
CA ALA A 14 50.96 -29.40 63.39
C ALA A 14 51.31 -29.51 61.89
N MET A 15 51.47 -30.76 61.46
CA MET A 15 51.43 -31.26 60.08
C MET A 15 50.04 -30.94 59.48
N ALA A 16 49.78 -30.80 58.17
CA ALA A 16 50.52 -31.10 56.96
C ALA A 16 49.91 -30.27 55.81
N ALA A 17 50.74 -29.75 54.92
CA ALA A 17 50.55 -29.78 53.47
C ALA A 17 51.75 -29.10 52.83
N LEU A 18 52.46 -29.86 52.01
CA LEU A 18 53.43 -29.46 50.99
C LEU A 18 53.65 -27.93 50.89
N THR A 19 54.78 -27.46 51.43
CA THR A 19 55.30 -26.14 51.06
C THR A 19 55.61 -26.18 49.57
N THR A 20 54.68 -25.72 48.74
CA THR A 20 55.04 -25.12 47.46
C THR A 20 55.87 -23.90 47.84
N SER A 21 57.17 -23.97 47.64
CA SER A 21 58.05 -22.82 47.70
C SER A 21 57.38 -21.67 46.96
N ALA A 22 57.08 -20.57 47.66
CA ALA A 22 56.76 -19.31 47.01
C ALA A 22 58.00 -18.95 46.17
N GLN A 23 57.94 -19.26 44.87
CA GLN A 23 58.95 -18.85 43.92
C GLN A 23 58.95 -17.31 43.97
N GLN A 24 60.11 -16.70 44.20
CA GLN A 24 60.23 -15.24 44.08
C GLN A 24 59.75 -14.84 42.68
N PRO A 25 59.03 -13.72 42.53
CA PRO A 25 58.42 -13.38 41.25
C PRO A 25 59.50 -13.29 40.16
N ASN A 26 59.30 -14.00 39.05
CA ASN A 26 60.06 -13.75 37.83
C ASN A 26 59.43 -12.56 37.11
N SER A 27 60.23 -11.73 36.45
CA SER A 27 59.72 -10.52 35.81
C SER A 27 59.61 -10.68 34.29
N ILE A 28 58.56 -10.15 33.69
CA ILE A 28 58.35 -10.11 32.24
C ILE A 28 58.45 -8.65 31.81
N LEU A 29 59.39 -8.33 30.92
CA LEU A 29 59.39 -7.08 30.18
C LEU A 29 58.46 -7.24 28.97
N LEU A 30 57.25 -6.71 29.09
CA LEU A 30 56.30 -6.64 27.98
C LEU A 30 56.51 -5.31 27.24
N SER A 31 56.71 -5.36 25.93
CA SER A 31 56.81 -4.16 25.09
C SER A 31 56.14 -4.36 23.73
N GLY A 32 55.88 -3.27 23.01
CA GLY A 32 55.35 -3.35 21.66
C GLY A 32 54.86 -2.01 21.13
N THR A 33 54.20 -2.04 19.98
CA THR A 33 53.67 -0.86 19.30
C THR A 33 52.15 -0.91 19.09
N VAL A 34 51.52 0.26 18.95
CA VAL A 34 50.09 0.42 18.62
C VAL A 34 49.96 1.20 17.32
N PHE A 35 49.19 0.68 16.36
CA PHE A 35 48.93 1.31 15.07
C PHE A 35 47.40 1.41 14.81
N PRO A 36 46.86 2.53 14.31
CA PRO A 36 47.49 3.83 14.08
C PRO A 36 47.91 4.50 15.39
N CYS A 37 48.88 5.43 15.28
CA CYS A 37 49.50 6.07 16.42
C CYS A 37 48.62 7.20 16.98
N ASP A 38 47.98 6.96 18.12
CA ASP A 38 47.33 8.01 18.89
C ASP A 38 47.98 8.11 20.29
N PRO A 39 48.68 9.23 20.60
CA PRO A 39 49.29 9.48 21.91
C PRO A 39 48.31 9.41 23.11
N ASN A 40 46.99 9.51 22.87
CA ASN A 40 45.97 9.37 23.91
C ASN A 40 45.53 7.92 24.14
N THR A 41 45.99 6.97 23.33
CA THR A 41 45.67 5.56 23.52
C THR A 41 46.39 5.02 24.76
N VAL A 42 45.68 4.17 25.51
CA VAL A 42 46.24 3.44 26.64
C VAL A 42 46.18 1.93 26.39
N VAL A 43 47.18 1.21 26.87
CA VAL A 43 47.24 -0.26 26.86
C VAL A 43 47.04 -0.77 28.28
N THR A 44 46.05 -1.62 28.48
CA THR A 44 45.79 -2.28 29.76
C THR A 44 46.37 -3.68 29.75
N VAL A 45 47.17 -3.99 30.78
CA VAL A 45 47.81 -5.30 30.99
C VAL A 45 47.29 -5.86 32.30
N GLN A 46 46.73 -7.06 32.26
CA GLN A 46 46.14 -7.74 33.41
C GLN A 46 46.62 -9.20 33.50
N THR A 47 46.87 -9.70 34.71
CA THR A 47 47.06 -11.15 34.94
C THR A 47 45.71 -11.89 34.98
N VAL A 48 45.65 -13.06 34.34
CA VAL A 48 44.41 -13.86 34.26
C VAL A 48 44.24 -14.71 35.53
N GLN A 49 42.99 -15.06 35.86
CA GLN A 49 42.63 -15.88 37.02
C GLN A 49 43.53 -17.13 37.15
N GLY A 50 44.16 -17.28 38.31
CA GLY A 50 45.14 -18.35 38.59
C GLY A 50 46.60 -17.89 38.57
N THR A 51 46.90 -16.71 38.03
CA THR A 51 48.24 -16.10 38.06
C THR A 51 48.43 -15.25 39.32
N LEU A 52 49.58 -15.40 40.00
CA LEU A 52 49.93 -14.60 41.19
C LEU A 52 51.22 -13.79 40.96
N PRO A 53 51.34 -12.55 41.46
CA PRO A 53 50.27 -11.75 42.05
C PRO A 53 49.22 -11.33 41.01
N GLN A 54 48.00 -11.01 41.48
CA GLN A 54 47.04 -10.32 40.65
C GLN A 54 47.57 -8.91 40.34
N PHE A 55 47.56 -8.54 39.07
CA PHE A 55 48.14 -7.31 38.57
C PHE A 55 47.27 -6.77 37.45
N THR A 56 46.95 -5.48 37.52
CA THR A 56 46.31 -4.74 36.43
C THR A 56 46.99 -3.37 36.37
N ALA A 57 47.49 -2.98 35.20
CA ALA A 57 48.05 -1.67 34.96
C ALA A 57 47.66 -1.13 33.59
N THR A 58 47.52 0.18 33.51
CA THR A 58 47.19 0.90 32.27
C THR A 58 48.36 1.82 31.93
N ILE A 59 48.94 1.65 30.74
CA ILE A 59 50.14 2.36 30.28
C ILE A 59 49.75 3.27 29.12
N PRO A 60 50.06 4.58 29.17
CA PRO A 60 49.88 5.45 28.01
C PRO A 60 50.87 5.09 26.90
N VAL A 61 50.42 5.10 25.65
CA VAL A 61 51.28 4.87 24.50
C VAL A 61 52.16 6.12 24.28
N GLY A 62 53.47 5.91 24.18
CA GLY A 62 54.41 7.01 23.99
C GLY A 62 54.27 7.69 22.61
N PRO A 63 54.90 8.86 22.39
CA PRO A 63 54.81 9.60 21.13
C PRO A 63 55.37 8.86 19.91
N ASN A 64 56.16 7.79 20.13
CA ASN A 64 56.65 6.89 19.08
C ASN A 64 55.78 5.62 18.93
N CYS A 65 54.53 5.67 19.41
CA CYS A 65 53.54 4.59 19.31
C CYS A 65 53.92 3.32 20.06
N SER A 66 54.83 3.42 21.03
CA SER A 66 55.40 2.28 21.77
C SER A 66 54.96 2.29 23.22
N TYR A 67 54.77 1.10 23.79
CA TYR A 67 54.53 0.90 25.22
C TYR A 67 55.48 -0.15 25.79
N SER A 68 55.75 -0.07 27.10
CA SER A 68 56.52 -1.09 27.81
C SER A 68 56.18 -1.12 29.29
N ILE A 69 56.12 -2.31 29.89
CA ILE A 69 55.92 -2.51 31.32
C ILE A 69 56.65 -3.76 31.83
N MET A 70 57.07 -3.71 33.09
CA MET A 70 57.57 -4.88 33.82
C MET A 70 56.44 -5.52 34.63
N VAL A 71 56.21 -6.81 34.44
CA VAL A 71 55.16 -7.58 35.14
C VAL A 71 55.77 -8.75 35.89
N ASP A 72 55.52 -8.81 37.19
CA ASP A 72 56.01 -9.87 38.07
C ASP A 72 55.02 -11.04 38.13
N VAL A 73 55.51 -12.27 37.93
CA VAL A 73 54.73 -13.50 38.00
C VAL A 73 55.44 -14.58 38.83
N ALA A 74 54.71 -15.19 39.76
CA ALA A 74 55.21 -16.20 40.70
C ALA A 74 54.61 -17.61 40.47
N THR A 75 53.67 -17.74 39.53
CA THR A 75 52.97 -18.99 39.18
C THR A 75 53.48 -19.59 37.87
N ASN A 76 53.33 -20.90 37.68
CA ASN A 76 53.67 -21.57 36.43
C ASN A 76 52.64 -22.69 36.14
N PRO A 77 51.84 -22.59 35.05
CA PRO A 77 51.81 -21.52 34.05
C PRO A 77 51.29 -20.19 34.61
N SER A 78 51.66 -19.09 33.96
CA SER A 78 51.11 -17.74 34.19
C SER A 78 50.58 -17.18 32.87
N TRP A 79 49.51 -16.40 32.94
CA TRP A 79 48.86 -15.84 31.75
C TRP A 79 48.63 -14.34 31.93
N LEU A 80 48.86 -13.60 30.84
CA LEU A 80 48.62 -12.16 30.74
C LEU A 80 47.56 -11.92 29.67
N GLN A 81 46.65 -11.02 29.96
CA GLN A 81 45.70 -10.44 29.01
C GLN A 81 46.12 -8.99 28.76
N VAL A 82 46.26 -8.63 27.49
CA VAL A 82 46.59 -7.27 27.07
C VAL A 82 45.48 -6.77 26.17
N SER A 83 44.97 -5.58 26.44
CA SER A 83 43.87 -4.96 25.69
C SER A 83 44.10 -3.47 25.47
N THR A 84 43.48 -2.91 24.43
CA THR A 84 43.43 -1.47 24.15
C THR A 84 41.96 -1.07 23.95
N ALA A 85 41.66 0.24 24.02
CA ALA A 85 40.30 0.75 23.84
C ALA A 85 39.66 0.38 22.49
N CYS A 86 40.45 0.02 21.48
CA CYS A 86 39.96 -0.26 20.13
C CYS A 86 39.77 -1.76 19.84
N ASN A 87 39.92 -2.65 20.85
CA ASN A 87 39.82 -4.12 20.69
C ASN A 87 40.59 -4.70 19.47
N GLY A 88 41.70 -4.05 19.14
CA GLY A 88 42.42 -4.23 17.87
C GLY A 88 42.96 -5.64 17.61
N ALA A 89 43.13 -5.97 16.33
CA ALA A 89 43.73 -7.24 15.91
C ALA A 89 45.23 -7.28 16.26
N MET A 90 45.70 -8.43 16.75
CA MET A 90 47.13 -8.64 17.03
C MET A 90 47.93 -8.71 15.72
N ILE A 91 48.95 -7.85 15.58
CA ILE A 91 49.85 -7.85 14.40
C ILE A 91 50.98 -8.86 14.59
N ASN A 92 51.65 -8.80 15.74
CA ASN A 92 52.75 -9.69 16.11
C ASN A 92 52.63 -10.08 17.58
N ASN A 93 52.83 -11.36 17.88
CA ASN A 93 52.90 -11.86 19.24
C ASN A 93 54.04 -12.88 19.36
N SER A 94 54.93 -12.64 20.32
CA SER A 94 56.00 -13.57 20.69
C SER A 94 55.50 -14.81 21.47
N GLY A 95 54.25 -14.80 21.95
CA GLY A 95 53.42 -15.96 22.32
C GLY A 95 53.82 -16.73 23.58
N SER A 96 55.07 -16.67 24.03
CA SER A 96 55.53 -17.32 25.27
C SER A 96 56.82 -16.70 25.80
N ALA A 97 56.97 -16.68 27.13
CA ALA A 97 58.17 -16.27 27.83
C ALA A 97 58.74 -17.47 28.59
N VAL A 98 60.03 -17.78 28.42
CA VAL A 98 60.72 -18.88 29.09
C VAL A 98 61.74 -18.32 30.08
N PHE A 99 61.63 -18.70 31.35
CA PHE A 99 62.56 -18.33 32.41
C PHE A 99 63.63 -19.41 32.58
N ASN A 100 64.90 -19.04 32.50
CA ASN A 100 66.05 -19.95 32.60
C ASN A 100 66.62 -20.07 34.02
N GLY A 101 66.01 -19.40 35.00
CA GLY A 101 66.45 -19.41 36.40
C GLY A 101 65.47 -18.74 37.35
N ILE A 102 65.77 -18.77 38.65
CA ILE A 102 64.99 -18.08 39.70
C ILE A 102 65.31 -16.58 39.64
N GLY A 103 64.29 -15.73 39.52
CA GLY A 103 64.44 -14.27 39.42
C GLY A 103 64.92 -13.81 38.04
N ASP A 104 64.70 -14.62 37.02
CA ASP A 104 65.04 -14.30 35.63
C ASP A 104 64.02 -13.31 35.03
N THR A 105 64.48 -12.52 34.06
CA THR A 105 63.63 -11.59 33.32
C THR A 105 63.47 -12.06 31.89
N ALA A 106 62.23 -12.33 31.49
CA ALA A 106 61.90 -12.71 30.11
C ALA A 106 61.34 -11.51 29.34
N VAL A 107 61.57 -11.45 28.03
CA VAL A 107 61.06 -10.38 27.15
C VAL A 107 59.90 -10.91 26.31
N MET A 108 58.80 -10.17 26.28
CA MET A 108 57.64 -10.45 25.44
C MET A 108 57.34 -9.21 24.60
N VAL A 109 57.21 -9.40 23.29
CA VAL A 109 56.81 -8.36 22.32
C VAL A 109 55.40 -8.62 21.81
N LEU A 110 54.56 -7.58 21.83
CA LEU A 110 53.17 -7.60 21.35
C LEU A 110 52.79 -6.30 20.61
N ASP A 111 52.63 -6.38 19.29
CA ASP A 111 52.19 -5.25 18.45
C ASP A 111 50.69 -5.34 18.13
N LEU A 112 49.99 -4.21 18.27
CA LEU A 112 48.53 -4.11 18.22
C LEU A 112 48.06 -3.19 17.08
N ASN A 113 47.08 -3.63 16.28
CA ASN A 113 46.42 -2.80 15.25
C ASN A 113 45.00 -2.41 15.68
N CYS A 114 44.79 -1.16 16.03
CA CYS A 114 43.51 -0.58 16.42
C CYS A 114 42.55 -0.29 15.25
N GLY A 115 42.94 -0.54 13.98
CA GLY A 115 42.13 -0.16 12.82
C GLY A 115 42.11 1.37 12.61
N GLY A 116 41.77 1.84 11.41
CA GLY A 116 41.77 3.27 11.10
C GLY A 116 40.85 4.09 12.02
N PHE A 117 41.16 5.38 12.20
CA PHE A 117 40.40 6.30 13.04
C PHE A 117 38.90 6.26 12.72
N VAL A 118 38.07 5.86 13.69
CA VAL A 118 36.62 6.01 13.60
C VAL A 118 36.27 7.37 14.19
N VAL A 119 35.60 8.20 13.39
CA VAL A 119 35.05 9.47 13.84
C VAL A 119 33.65 9.17 14.37
N ASP A 120 33.34 9.62 15.58
CA ASP A 120 32.00 9.47 16.14
C ASP A 120 30.98 10.36 15.41
N CYS A 121 29.71 10.21 15.74
CA CYS A 121 28.62 10.92 15.09
C CYS A 121 28.67 12.45 15.27
N ASN A 122 29.48 12.94 16.20
CA ASN A 122 29.73 14.35 16.45
C ASN A 122 31.05 14.86 15.85
N GLY A 123 31.71 14.07 15.00
CA GLY A 123 32.95 14.47 14.35
C GLY A 123 34.19 14.34 15.24
N VAL A 124 34.08 13.70 16.41
CA VAL A 124 35.18 13.50 17.36
C VAL A 124 35.85 12.15 17.09
N VAL A 125 37.15 12.20 16.78
CA VAL A 125 37.96 10.99 16.61
C VAL A 125 37.95 10.17 17.90
N ASN A 126 37.50 8.91 17.82
CA ASN A 126 37.32 7.99 18.96
C ASN A 126 36.38 8.51 20.07
N GLY A 127 35.38 9.33 19.72
CA GLY A 127 34.38 9.79 20.68
C GLY A 127 33.30 8.75 21.02
N PRO A 128 32.49 9.01 22.07
CA PRO A 128 31.56 8.04 22.63
C PRO A 128 30.26 7.88 21.83
N ASP A 129 29.98 8.77 20.88
CA ASP A 129 28.71 8.85 20.17
C ASP A 129 28.73 8.00 18.90
N MET A 130 28.73 6.67 19.06
CA MET A 130 28.75 5.72 17.94
C MET A 130 27.34 5.19 17.65
N PRO A 131 27.07 4.69 16.43
CA PRO A 131 25.83 3.99 16.14
C PRO A 131 25.52 2.91 17.20
N GLY A 132 24.34 2.99 17.81
CA GLY A 132 23.85 2.14 18.89
C GLY A 132 24.10 2.65 20.31
N THR A 133 24.80 3.78 20.50
CA THR A 133 24.93 4.41 21.83
C THR A 133 23.74 5.33 22.13
N PRO A 134 23.38 5.50 23.42
CA PRO A 134 22.27 6.36 23.80
C PRO A 134 22.50 7.82 23.39
N CYS A 135 21.44 8.49 22.99
CA CYS A 135 21.42 9.91 22.70
C CYS A 135 20.10 10.53 23.20
N ASP A 136 19.84 11.80 22.91
CA ASP A 136 18.57 12.48 23.21
C ASP A 136 18.23 13.32 21.97
N ASP A 137 17.15 12.95 21.28
CA ASP A 137 16.69 13.64 20.06
C ASP A 137 15.81 14.87 20.38
N GLY A 138 15.57 15.14 21.68
CA GLY A 138 14.75 16.22 22.17
C GLY A 138 13.25 16.00 22.01
N ASN A 139 12.82 14.81 21.55
CA ASN A 139 11.42 14.46 21.39
C ASN A 139 10.88 13.76 22.65
N PRO A 140 9.96 14.37 23.41
CA PRO A 140 9.43 13.78 24.64
C PRO A 140 8.50 12.57 24.41
N PHE A 141 8.20 12.20 23.15
CA PHE A 141 7.29 11.12 22.79
C PHE A 141 8.01 9.83 22.36
N THR A 142 9.33 9.84 22.24
CA THR A 142 10.15 8.67 21.93
C THR A 142 10.88 8.19 23.19
N VAL A 143 11.18 6.89 23.25
CA VAL A 143 11.94 6.30 24.35
C VAL A 143 13.12 5.50 23.80
N GLY A 144 14.22 5.49 24.55
CA GLY A 144 15.40 4.71 24.20
C GLY A 144 16.15 5.23 22.97
N ASP A 145 16.31 6.55 22.84
CA ASP A 145 16.97 7.17 21.70
C ASP A 145 18.41 6.67 21.55
N THR A 146 18.77 6.28 20.33
CA THR A 146 20.12 5.82 19.98
C THR A 146 20.58 6.44 18.67
N TRP A 147 21.90 6.57 18.51
CA TRP A 147 22.49 6.97 17.23
C TRP A 147 22.31 5.84 16.20
N ASP A 148 21.80 6.14 15.01
CA ASP A 148 21.70 5.18 13.91
C ASP A 148 23.03 5.06 13.13
N ALA A 149 23.08 4.17 12.14
CA ALA A 149 24.27 3.95 11.30
C ALA A 149 24.67 5.15 10.44
N ASN A 150 23.76 6.12 10.26
CA ASN A 150 23.95 7.35 9.52
C ASN A 150 24.19 8.55 10.45
N CYS A 151 24.38 8.31 11.75
CA CYS A 151 24.61 9.33 12.77
C CYS A 151 23.44 10.30 12.97
N ASN A 152 22.20 9.80 12.86
CA ASN A 152 21.01 10.49 13.34
C ASN A 152 20.63 9.95 14.73
N CYS A 153 20.28 10.85 15.64
CA CYS A 153 19.70 10.46 16.93
C CYS A 153 18.18 10.34 16.78
N ALA A 154 17.62 9.17 17.07
CA ALA A 154 16.17 8.94 17.05
C ALA A 154 15.78 7.85 18.06
N GLY A 155 14.62 8.01 18.70
CA GLY A 155 14.04 6.95 19.54
C GLY A 155 12.89 6.17 18.91
N MET A 156 12.53 5.06 19.56
CA MET A 156 11.37 4.27 19.17
C MET A 156 10.11 4.85 19.84
N GLN A 157 9.02 4.95 19.09
CA GLN A 157 7.69 5.20 19.68
C GLN A 157 7.34 4.01 20.59
N PRO A 158 6.87 4.23 21.83
CA PRO A 158 6.41 3.13 22.68
C PRO A 158 5.28 2.36 21.99
N PRO A 159 5.21 1.01 22.11
CA PRO A 159 4.17 0.23 21.45
C PRO A 159 2.79 0.68 21.92
N ALA A 160 1.87 0.97 20.99
CA ALA A 160 0.50 1.31 21.32
C ALA A 160 -0.21 0.13 22.02
N CYS A 161 -0.98 0.43 23.07
CA CYS A 161 -1.91 -0.53 23.67
C CYS A 161 -3.13 -0.73 22.76
N ASN A 162 -3.66 -1.96 22.70
CA ASN A 162 -4.83 -2.31 21.88
C ASN A 162 -5.89 -3.05 22.70
N ALA A 163 -7.14 -2.59 22.67
CA ALA A 163 -8.27 -3.29 23.27
C ALA A 163 -8.78 -4.37 22.32
N ASP A 164 -8.85 -5.62 22.77
CA ASP A 164 -9.39 -6.72 21.99
C ASP A 164 -10.02 -7.77 22.94
N PHE A 165 -11.07 -8.46 22.49
CA PHE A 165 -11.79 -9.50 23.20
C PHE A 165 -12.60 -10.39 22.26
N THR A 166 -12.91 -11.59 22.72
CA THR A 166 -13.86 -12.49 22.04
C THR A 166 -15.02 -12.82 22.97
N VAL A 167 -16.15 -13.23 22.38
CA VAL A 167 -17.36 -13.65 23.09
C VAL A 167 -17.67 -15.10 22.74
N GLN A 168 -17.95 -15.91 23.76
CA GLN A 168 -18.42 -17.28 23.58
C GLN A 168 -19.84 -17.41 24.12
N ASN A 169 -20.64 -18.29 23.50
CA ASN A 169 -21.99 -18.64 23.93
C ASN A 169 -22.01 -20.03 24.61
N PRO A 170 -21.59 -20.16 25.88
CA PRO A 170 -21.44 -21.46 26.55
C PRO A 170 -22.76 -22.16 26.86
N ALA A 171 -23.86 -21.42 26.97
CA ALA A 171 -25.20 -21.94 27.22
C ALA A 171 -26.25 -20.95 26.68
N PRO A 172 -27.49 -21.40 26.39
CA PRO A 172 -28.55 -20.51 25.95
C PRO A 172 -28.69 -19.30 26.89
N TRP A 173 -28.79 -18.11 26.29
CA TRP A 173 -28.89 -16.82 26.98
C TRP A 173 -27.63 -16.38 27.73
N GLN A 174 -26.49 -17.07 27.63
CA GLN A 174 -25.28 -16.73 28.37
C GLN A 174 -24.10 -16.43 27.46
N ILE A 175 -23.31 -15.43 27.85
CA ILE A 175 -21.99 -15.15 27.27
C ILE A 175 -20.88 -15.18 28.31
N THR A 176 -19.71 -15.59 27.85
CA THR A 176 -18.42 -15.37 28.52
C THR A 176 -17.50 -14.61 27.59
N THR A 177 -16.70 -13.70 28.13
CA THR A 177 -15.71 -12.94 27.37
C THR A 177 -14.30 -13.47 27.63
N THR A 178 -13.42 -13.36 26.63
CA THR A 178 -11.98 -13.62 26.77
C THR A 178 -11.24 -12.37 26.33
N ASN A 179 -10.40 -11.81 27.20
CA ASN A 179 -9.63 -10.62 26.89
C ASN A 179 -8.39 -10.99 26.05
N LEU A 180 -8.18 -10.28 24.95
CA LEU A 180 -7.04 -10.42 24.04
C LEU A 180 -6.21 -9.12 23.96
N SER A 181 -6.46 -8.17 24.86
CA SER A 181 -5.86 -6.85 24.86
C SER A 181 -4.34 -6.90 25.03
N THR A 182 -3.64 -6.01 24.33
CA THR A 182 -2.19 -5.82 24.43
C THR A 182 -1.88 -4.44 25.03
N GLY A 183 -0.73 -4.31 25.68
CA GLY A 183 -0.27 -3.06 26.30
C GLY A 183 0.74 -3.35 27.42
N ASN A 184 1.35 -2.30 27.99
CA ASN A 184 2.33 -2.46 29.06
C ASN A 184 1.63 -2.82 30.39
N PRO A 185 1.85 -4.01 30.97
CA PRO A 185 1.13 -4.43 32.18
C PRO A 185 1.52 -3.61 33.43
N PRO A 186 0.61 -3.41 34.39
CA PRO A 186 -0.73 -3.99 34.47
C PRO A 186 -1.78 -3.27 33.62
N LEU A 187 -2.65 -4.04 32.97
CA LEU A 187 -3.85 -3.52 32.32
C LEU A 187 -4.98 -3.33 33.33
N THR A 188 -5.71 -2.23 33.18
CA THR A 188 -6.99 -1.95 33.86
C THR A 188 -8.12 -2.05 32.85
N TYR A 189 -9.27 -2.59 33.27
CA TYR A 189 -10.39 -2.91 32.37
C TYR A 189 -11.64 -2.13 32.78
N GLN A 190 -12.37 -1.64 31.79
CA GLN A 190 -13.69 -1.05 31.95
C GLN A 190 -14.59 -1.53 30.82
N TRP A 191 -15.61 -2.32 31.17
CA TRP A 191 -16.58 -2.88 30.25
C TRP A 191 -17.90 -2.11 30.33
N TRP A 192 -18.60 -2.05 29.20
CA TRP A 192 -20.02 -1.72 29.11
C TRP A 192 -20.77 -2.96 28.67
N MET A 193 -21.56 -3.55 29.58
CA MET A 193 -22.25 -4.81 29.35
C MET A 193 -23.53 -4.60 28.53
N PRO A 194 -24.08 -5.67 27.90
CA PRO A 194 -25.32 -5.63 27.12
C PRO A 194 -26.55 -4.96 27.76
N ASP A 195 -26.64 -4.92 29.09
CA ASP A 195 -27.73 -4.25 29.83
C ASP A 195 -27.42 -2.78 30.18
N GLY A 196 -26.28 -2.26 29.74
CA GLY A 196 -25.79 -0.92 30.06
C GLY A 196 -25.13 -0.80 31.44
N THR A 197 -24.88 -1.91 32.14
CA THR A 197 -24.14 -1.87 33.40
C THR A 197 -22.62 -1.97 33.16
N PRO A 198 -21.78 -1.25 33.93
CA PRO A 198 -20.34 -1.34 33.77
C PRO A 198 -19.74 -2.53 34.54
N SER A 199 -18.61 -3.06 34.07
CA SER A 199 -17.81 -4.08 34.77
C SER A 199 -16.31 -3.76 34.70
N THR A 200 -15.52 -4.17 35.70
CA THR A 200 -14.06 -3.96 35.74
C THR A 200 -13.26 -5.27 35.79
N GLN A 201 -13.93 -6.41 35.62
CA GLN A 201 -13.27 -7.71 35.55
C GLN A 201 -12.49 -7.82 34.23
N ALA A 202 -11.41 -8.60 34.22
CA ALA A 202 -10.68 -8.89 32.97
C ALA A 202 -11.57 -9.65 31.97
N GLU A 203 -12.39 -10.58 32.47
CA GLU A 203 -13.23 -11.48 31.67
C GLU A 203 -14.64 -11.60 32.29
N PRO A 204 -15.52 -10.59 32.13
CA PRO A 204 -16.90 -10.66 32.62
C PRO A 204 -17.78 -11.64 31.83
N ALA A 205 -18.81 -12.15 32.49
CA ALA A 205 -19.87 -12.95 31.89
C ALA A 205 -21.23 -12.25 32.04
N PHE A 206 -22.17 -12.53 31.14
CA PHE A 206 -23.51 -11.91 31.14
C PHE A 206 -24.62 -12.91 30.76
N THR A 207 -25.84 -12.68 31.27
CA THR A 207 -27.02 -13.49 30.95
C THR A 207 -28.17 -12.61 30.47
N PHE A 208 -28.67 -12.89 29.27
CA PHE A 208 -29.76 -12.18 28.62
C PHE A 208 -31.12 -12.63 29.18
N SER A 209 -32.08 -11.71 29.22
CA SER A 209 -33.46 -12.00 29.68
C SER A 209 -34.49 -11.96 28.54
N GLN A 210 -34.10 -11.45 27.37
CA GLN A 210 -34.95 -11.32 26.18
C GLN A 210 -34.09 -11.50 24.92
N SER A 211 -34.74 -11.90 23.82
CA SER A 211 -34.11 -11.89 22.49
C SER A 211 -33.98 -10.46 22.01
N GLY A 212 -32.92 -10.14 21.27
CA GLY A 212 -32.67 -8.79 20.82
C GLY A 212 -31.23 -8.57 20.39
N VAL A 213 -30.94 -7.33 20.01
CA VAL A 213 -29.59 -6.89 19.64
C VAL A 213 -29.04 -6.04 20.77
N TYR A 214 -27.82 -6.35 21.20
CA TYR A 214 -27.18 -5.72 22.34
C TYR A 214 -25.74 -5.32 22.00
N GLY A 215 -25.26 -4.21 22.56
CA GLY A 215 -23.86 -3.79 22.42
C GLY A 215 -23.03 -4.20 23.63
N ILE A 216 -21.77 -4.60 23.40
CA ILE A 216 -20.77 -4.82 24.45
C ILE A 216 -19.51 -4.03 24.09
N CYS A 217 -18.91 -3.33 25.07
CA CYS A 217 -17.68 -2.57 24.86
C CYS A 217 -16.65 -2.85 25.95
N LEU A 218 -15.38 -2.82 25.59
CA LEU A 218 -14.23 -2.90 26.48
C LEU A 218 -13.35 -1.67 26.27
N THR A 219 -12.88 -1.08 27.36
CA THR A 219 -11.79 -0.11 27.40
C THR A 219 -10.68 -0.67 28.26
N VAL A 220 -9.45 -0.66 27.76
CA VAL A 220 -8.25 -0.99 28.54
C VAL A 220 -7.37 0.23 28.72
N THR A 221 -6.73 0.32 29.88
CA THR A 221 -5.69 1.31 30.13
C THR A 221 -4.48 0.63 30.76
N ASP A 222 -3.32 0.86 30.18
CA ASP A 222 -2.07 0.21 30.57
C ASP A 222 -1.26 1.01 31.61
N ALA A 223 -0.10 0.50 32.03
CA ALA A 223 0.75 1.12 33.05
C ALA A 223 1.27 2.51 32.66
N ASP A 224 1.43 2.75 31.35
CA ASP A 224 1.93 3.99 30.77
C ASP A 224 0.79 4.98 30.46
N SER A 225 -0.42 4.69 30.94
CA SER A 225 -1.63 5.48 30.70
C SER A 225 -2.07 5.54 29.24
N CYS A 226 -1.62 4.59 28.40
CA CYS A 226 -2.22 4.38 27.09
C CYS A 226 -3.62 3.80 27.28
N SER A 227 -4.61 4.34 26.55
CA SER A 227 -6.00 3.89 26.61
C SER A 227 -6.49 3.49 25.21
N SER A 228 -7.11 2.32 25.12
CA SER A 228 -7.70 1.78 23.89
C SER A 228 -9.07 1.16 24.20
N TRP A 229 -9.97 1.12 23.21
CA TRP A 229 -11.32 0.60 23.40
C TRP A 229 -11.85 -0.09 22.14
N MET A 230 -12.71 -1.08 22.36
CA MET A 230 -13.36 -1.88 21.31
C MET A 230 -14.82 -2.15 21.69
N CYS A 231 -15.71 -2.22 20.69
CA CYS A 231 -17.09 -2.64 20.89
C CYS A 231 -17.49 -3.71 19.88
N ASP A 232 -18.43 -4.57 20.27
CA ASP A 232 -19.04 -5.59 19.42
C ASP A 232 -20.57 -5.63 19.64
N THR A 233 -21.30 -6.24 18.70
CA THR A 233 -22.77 -6.36 18.72
C THR A 233 -23.18 -7.81 18.83
N LEU A 234 -24.09 -8.12 19.75
CA LEU A 234 -24.60 -9.47 20.01
C LEU A 234 -26.08 -9.56 19.68
N ALA A 235 -26.42 -10.45 18.76
CA ALA A 235 -27.78 -10.83 18.41
C ALA A 235 -28.19 -12.10 19.17
N VAL A 236 -29.26 -12.02 19.94
CA VAL A 236 -29.82 -13.13 20.72
C VAL A 236 -31.16 -13.52 20.13
N ASP A 237 -31.29 -14.76 19.66
CA ASP A 237 -32.54 -15.26 19.10
C ASP A 237 -33.55 -15.71 20.18
N SER A 238 -34.75 -16.12 19.76
CA SER A 238 -35.80 -16.59 20.68
C SER A 238 -35.47 -17.89 21.43
N SER A 239 -34.45 -18.63 20.98
CA SER A 239 -33.97 -19.85 21.63
C SER A 239 -32.80 -19.59 22.59
N GLY A 240 -32.30 -18.35 22.64
CA GLY A 240 -31.15 -17.95 23.45
C GLY A 240 -29.80 -18.25 22.79
N MET A 241 -29.79 -18.58 21.51
CA MET A 241 -28.55 -18.68 20.73
C MET A 241 -28.04 -17.27 20.42
N ILE A 242 -26.73 -17.09 20.56
CA ILE A 242 -26.10 -15.78 20.46
C ILE A 242 -25.13 -15.80 19.28
N SER A 243 -25.32 -14.85 18.37
CA SER A 243 -24.42 -14.58 17.26
C SER A 243 -23.87 -13.17 17.42
N ASN A 244 -22.59 -12.97 17.13
CA ASN A 244 -22.00 -11.63 17.00
C ASN A 244 -21.97 -11.13 15.54
N THR A 245 -22.63 -11.85 14.61
CA THR A 245 -22.81 -11.39 13.23
C THR A 245 -24.10 -10.58 13.06
N PRO A 246 -24.12 -9.54 12.21
CA PRO A 246 -25.31 -8.73 12.00
C PRO A 246 -26.49 -9.58 11.50
N ILE A 247 -27.59 -9.62 12.25
CA ILE A 247 -28.82 -10.29 11.85
C ILE A 247 -29.59 -9.45 10.81
N TRP A 248 -29.80 -10.01 9.60
CA TRP A 248 -30.61 -9.40 8.55
C TRP A 248 -32.01 -10.04 8.49
N TYR A 249 -33.04 -9.20 8.59
CA TYR A 249 -34.42 -9.56 8.21
C TYR A 249 -34.65 -9.14 6.76
N ASP A 250 -35.27 -10.01 5.98
CA ASP A 250 -35.66 -9.68 4.61
C ASP A 250 -36.83 -8.67 4.58
N CYS A 251 -37.23 -8.22 3.39
CA CYS A 251 -38.32 -7.26 3.21
C CYS A 251 -39.70 -7.78 3.63
N LEU A 252 -39.81 -9.06 4.00
CA LEU A 252 -40.99 -9.69 4.58
C LEU A 252 -40.86 -9.92 6.10
N GLY A 253 -39.77 -9.45 6.72
CA GLY A 253 -39.52 -9.62 8.14
C GLY A 253 -39.07 -11.04 8.52
N VAL A 254 -38.62 -11.84 7.56
CA VAL A 254 -38.11 -13.20 7.76
C VAL A 254 -36.60 -13.13 7.94
N LEU A 255 -36.11 -13.66 9.06
CA LEU A 255 -34.68 -13.77 9.33
C LEU A 255 -34.04 -14.67 8.26
N TRP A 256 -33.03 -14.17 7.52
CA TRP A 256 -32.40 -14.86 6.38
C TRP A 256 -33.34 -15.17 5.21
N GLY A 257 -34.45 -14.44 5.11
CA GLY A 257 -35.41 -14.69 4.05
C GLY A 257 -34.93 -14.21 2.67
N PRO A 258 -35.47 -14.78 1.58
CA PRO A 258 -35.02 -14.52 0.23
C PRO A 258 -35.49 -13.17 -0.33
N ALA A 259 -36.38 -12.44 0.36
CA ALA A 259 -36.94 -11.18 -0.13
C ALA A 259 -36.02 -9.99 0.15
N THR A 260 -34.82 -9.97 -0.42
CA THR A 260 -33.86 -8.85 -0.27
C THR A 260 -33.99 -7.84 -1.42
N PRO A 261 -33.55 -6.58 -1.25
CA PRO A 261 -33.56 -5.61 -2.34
C PRO A 261 -32.90 -6.16 -3.62
N GLY A 262 -33.61 -6.08 -4.74
CA GLY A 262 -33.21 -6.63 -6.04
C GLY A 262 -33.73 -8.04 -6.33
N THR A 263 -34.31 -8.74 -5.34
CA THR A 263 -34.91 -10.07 -5.57
C THR A 263 -36.31 -9.96 -6.15
N PRO A 264 -36.74 -10.94 -6.97
CA PRO A 264 -38.04 -10.91 -7.62
C PRO A 264 -39.20 -10.87 -6.62
N CYS A 265 -40.23 -10.12 -6.96
CA CYS A 265 -41.48 -10.07 -6.24
C CYS A 265 -42.65 -9.92 -7.25
N ASP A 266 -43.87 -9.71 -6.77
CA ASP A 266 -45.05 -9.42 -7.59
C ASP A 266 -45.78 -8.23 -6.95
N ASP A 267 -45.82 -7.09 -7.63
CA ASP A 267 -46.45 -5.86 -7.13
C ASP A 267 -47.96 -5.81 -7.40
N GLY A 268 -48.49 -6.80 -8.13
CA GLY A 268 -49.90 -6.94 -8.47
C GLY A 268 -50.39 -5.99 -9.56
N ASP A 269 -49.52 -5.18 -10.19
CA ASP A 269 -49.87 -4.36 -11.35
C ASP A 269 -49.66 -5.17 -12.65
N PRO A 270 -50.72 -5.46 -13.42
CA PRO A 270 -50.58 -6.23 -14.66
C PRO A 270 -49.84 -5.48 -15.79
N ASN A 271 -49.43 -4.21 -15.57
CA ASN A 271 -48.74 -3.38 -16.56
C ASN A 271 -47.23 -3.25 -16.30
N THR A 272 -46.72 -3.82 -15.22
CA THR A 272 -45.29 -3.85 -14.86
C THR A 272 -44.71 -5.24 -15.16
N PHE A 273 -43.39 -5.30 -15.35
CA PHE A 273 -42.67 -6.58 -15.43
C PHE A 273 -41.33 -6.48 -14.70
N GLY A 274 -40.81 -7.64 -14.28
CA GLY A 274 -39.51 -7.72 -13.59
C GLY A 274 -39.55 -7.12 -12.19
N ASP A 275 -40.67 -7.29 -11.49
CA ASP A 275 -40.88 -6.68 -10.18
C ASP A 275 -39.81 -7.17 -9.20
N ALA A 276 -39.22 -6.22 -8.50
CA ALA A 276 -38.17 -6.50 -7.54
C ALA A 276 -38.36 -5.67 -6.28
N TRP A 277 -37.90 -6.22 -5.17
CA TRP A 277 -37.87 -5.49 -3.91
C TRP A 277 -36.92 -4.29 -4.03
N THR A 278 -37.39 -3.10 -3.70
CA THR A 278 -36.57 -1.89 -3.64
C THR A 278 -35.73 -1.84 -2.36
N PRO A 279 -34.72 -0.95 -2.28
CA PRO A 279 -33.97 -0.71 -1.03
C PRO A 279 -34.84 -0.28 0.17
N ASN A 280 -36.04 0.22 -0.08
CA ASN A 280 -37.03 0.59 0.94
C ASN A 280 -38.06 -0.52 1.21
N CYS A 281 -37.81 -1.74 0.73
CA CYS A 281 -38.71 -2.90 0.88
C CYS A 281 -40.13 -2.68 0.34
N ALA A 282 -40.24 -1.95 -0.78
CA ALA A 282 -41.44 -1.94 -1.62
C ALA A 282 -41.21 -2.82 -2.85
N CYS A 283 -42.17 -3.68 -3.18
CA CYS A 283 -42.17 -4.42 -4.44
C CYS A 283 -42.67 -3.51 -5.58
N VAL A 284 -41.86 -3.30 -6.62
CA VAL A 284 -42.22 -2.47 -7.78
C VAL A 284 -41.63 -3.07 -9.06
N GLY A 285 -42.34 -3.00 -10.18
CA GLY A 285 -41.83 -3.39 -11.50
C GLY A 285 -41.47 -2.24 -12.44
N MET A 286 -40.74 -2.57 -13.52
CA MET A 286 -40.30 -1.62 -14.54
C MET A 286 -41.34 -1.51 -15.67
N GLY A 287 -41.70 -0.28 -16.04
CA GLY A 287 -42.55 -0.02 -17.20
C GLY A 287 -41.73 0.13 -18.49
N GLN A 288 -42.25 -0.46 -19.58
CA GLN A 288 -41.92 -0.26 -21.01
C GLN A 288 -41.01 -1.33 -21.67
N VAL A 289 -41.59 -2.06 -22.64
CA VAL A 289 -40.90 -2.98 -23.57
C VAL A 289 -40.38 -2.22 -24.80
N ASP A 290 -39.32 -2.71 -25.45
CA ASP A 290 -38.81 -2.14 -26.71
C ASP A 290 -39.72 -2.47 -27.91
N CYS A 291 -39.45 -1.88 -29.08
CA CYS A 291 -40.26 -2.04 -30.29
C CYS A 291 -40.20 -3.44 -30.94
N LEU A 292 -39.33 -4.33 -30.44
CA LEU A 292 -39.32 -5.75 -30.78
C LEU A 292 -39.98 -6.62 -29.70
N GLY A 293 -40.57 -6.00 -28.68
CA GLY A 293 -41.20 -6.70 -27.55
C GLY A 293 -40.19 -7.27 -26.55
N ILE A 294 -38.94 -6.80 -26.57
CA ILE A 294 -37.87 -7.24 -25.68
C ILE A 294 -37.80 -6.30 -24.46
N PRO A 295 -37.97 -6.82 -23.22
CA PRO A 295 -37.76 -6.08 -21.98
C PRO A 295 -36.36 -5.43 -21.90
N GLY A 296 -36.29 -4.10 -21.73
CA GLY A 296 -35.02 -3.36 -21.64
C GLY A 296 -34.16 -3.36 -22.92
N GLY A 297 -34.73 -3.78 -24.05
CA GLY A 297 -34.01 -3.86 -25.31
C GLY A 297 -33.67 -2.48 -25.90
N PRO A 298 -32.61 -2.38 -26.73
CA PRO A 298 -32.13 -1.10 -27.26
C PRO A 298 -33.04 -0.50 -28.35
N ASN A 299 -34.09 -1.21 -28.79
CA ASN A 299 -34.91 -0.82 -29.94
C ASN A 299 -36.10 0.05 -29.54
N VAL A 300 -35.86 1.23 -28.97
CA VAL A 300 -36.92 2.17 -28.59
C VAL A 300 -37.16 3.24 -29.67
N PRO A 301 -38.31 3.93 -29.70
CA PRO A 301 -38.54 5.01 -30.65
C PRO A 301 -37.38 6.02 -30.68
N GLY A 302 -36.85 6.29 -31.88
CA GLY A 302 -35.68 7.15 -32.10
C GLY A 302 -34.35 6.40 -32.29
N THR A 303 -34.29 5.11 -32.00
CA THR A 303 -33.08 4.29 -32.24
C THR A 303 -33.03 3.74 -33.66
N SER A 304 -31.82 3.45 -34.17
CA SER A 304 -31.65 3.00 -35.55
C SER A 304 -32.09 1.56 -35.76
N CYS A 305 -32.66 1.26 -36.92
CA CYS A 305 -33.14 -0.05 -37.32
C CYS A 305 -32.82 -0.33 -38.79
N TRP A 306 -32.93 -1.58 -39.24
CA TRP A 306 -32.81 -1.94 -40.66
C TRP A 306 -34.18 -2.25 -41.23
N ILE A 307 -34.55 -1.61 -42.33
CA ILE A 307 -35.85 -1.85 -42.96
C ILE A 307 -35.85 -3.28 -43.53
N PRO A 308 -36.78 -4.15 -43.09
CA PRO A 308 -36.80 -5.55 -43.50
C PRO A 308 -36.82 -5.71 -45.03
N GLY A 309 -35.86 -6.48 -45.57
CA GLY A 309 -35.75 -6.73 -47.01
C GLY A 309 -34.93 -5.69 -47.79
N THR A 310 -34.27 -4.74 -47.12
CA THR A 310 -33.39 -3.75 -47.74
C THR A 310 -32.08 -3.60 -46.96
N ASN A 311 -31.09 -2.95 -47.57
CA ASN A 311 -29.86 -2.51 -46.88
C ASN A 311 -29.97 -1.04 -46.44
N ILE A 312 -31.17 -0.58 -46.10
CA ILE A 312 -31.44 0.82 -45.73
C ILE A 312 -31.65 0.89 -44.21
N GLN A 313 -30.89 1.78 -43.56
CA GLN A 313 -31.00 2.05 -42.13
C GLN A 313 -32.09 3.11 -41.89
N GLY A 314 -33.10 2.76 -41.10
CA GLY A 314 -34.19 3.64 -40.67
C GLY A 314 -34.14 3.94 -39.17
N THR A 315 -35.19 4.55 -38.62
CA THR A 315 -35.37 4.72 -37.17
C THR A 315 -36.72 4.15 -36.72
N TRP A 316 -36.75 3.64 -35.49
CA TRP A 316 -37.99 3.20 -34.87
C TRP A 316 -38.91 4.40 -34.60
N THR A 317 -40.13 4.37 -35.12
CA THR A 317 -41.15 5.39 -34.86
C THR A 317 -41.84 5.18 -33.51
N ASN A 318 -42.60 6.17 -33.03
CA ASN A 318 -43.40 6.05 -31.79
C ASN A 318 -44.46 4.93 -31.84
N ASN A 319 -44.78 4.42 -33.03
CA ASN A 319 -45.68 3.27 -33.22
C ASN A 319 -44.92 1.96 -33.44
N CYS A 320 -43.61 1.92 -33.15
CA CYS A 320 -42.75 0.75 -33.32
C CYS A 320 -42.76 0.16 -34.74
N VAL A 321 -42.72 1.04 -35.72
CA VAL A 321 -42.44 0.71 -37.13
C VAL A 321 -41.05 1.23 -37.47
N CYS A 322 -40.21 0.36 -38.05
CA CYS A 322 -38.92 0.76 -38.61
C CYS A 322 -39.17 1.48 -39.93
N ASP A 323 -39.00 2.80 -39.95
CA ASP A 323 -39.28 3.65 -41.10
C ASP A 323 -38.05 4.50 -41.43
N SER A 324 -37.72 4.63 -42.72
CA SER A 324 -36.80 5.67 -43.18
C SER A 324 -37.64 6.93 -43.36
N ASN A 325 -37.89 7.63 -42.25
CA ASN A 325 -38.50 8.94 -42.29
C ASN A 325 -37.48 9.93 -42.86
N MET A 326 -37.21 9.84 -44.16
CA MET A 326 -36.26 10.69 -44.86
C MET A 326 -36.98 11.88 -45.46
N VAL A 327 -36.56 13.04 -44.97
CA VAL A 327 -36.14 14.18 -45.80
C VAL A 327 -35.70 13.66 -47.17
N VAL A 328 -36.49 13.98 -48.20
CA VAL A 328 -36.12 13.77 -49.59
C VAL A 328 -34.84 14.58 -49.87
N ASP A 329 -33.92 14.01 -50.64
CA ASP A 329 -32.76 14.79 -51.11
C ASP A 329 -33.23 15.94 -52.03
N CYS A 330 -32.33 16.85 -52.39
CA CYS A 330 -32.67 18.02 -53.20
C CYS A 330 -33.14 17.70 -54.63
N LEU A 331 -33.08 16.43 -55.05
CA LEU A 331 -33.64 15.91 -56.30
C LEU A 331 -34.95 15.13 -56.09
N GLY A 332 -35.48 15.10 -54.87
CA GLY A 332 -36.72 14.41 -54.53
C GLY A 332 -36.59 12.90 -54.40
N ILE A 333 -35.37 12.38 -54.20
CA ILE A 333 -35.09 10.95 -54.04
C ILE A 333 -34.92 10.63 -52.54
N PRO A 334 -35.78 9.78 -51.96
CA PRO A 334 -35.59 9.29 -50.60
C PRO A 334 -34.28 8.46 -50.52
N GLY A 335 -33.36 8.83 -49.63
CA GLY A 335 -32.05 8.16 -49.52
C GLY A 335 -31.01 8.62 -50.54
N GLY A 336 -31.32 9.64 -51.35
CA GLY A 336 -30.41 10.11 -52.38
C GLY A 336 -29.24 10.93 -51.80
N THR A 337 -28.14 10.98 -52.55
CA THR A 337 -26.89 11.61 -52.12
C THR A 337 -26.87 13.12 -52.34
N ALA A 338 -27.92 13.72 -52.93
CA ALA A 338 -27.99 15.14 -53.24
C ALA A 338 -28.53 15.96 -52.05
N LEU A 339 -27.79 15.99 -50.94
CA LEU A 339 -28.16 16.74 -49.72
C LEU A 339 -27.58 18.17 -49.74
N PRO A 340 -28.13 19.12 -48.96
CA PRO A 340 -27.48 20.42 -48.76
C PRO A 340 -26.00 20.27 -48.37
N GLY A 341 -25.10 20.93 -49.10
CA GLY A 341 -23.64 20.80 -48.97
C GLY A 341 -22.99 19.73 -49.86
N THR A 342 -23.76 18.99 -50.68
CA THR A 342 -23.22 18.04 -51.67
C THR A 342 -23.14 18.66 -53.06
N VAL A 343 -22.23 18.16 -53.91
CA VAL A 343 -21.97 18.71 -55.24
C VAL A 343 -23.18 18.56 -56.16
N CYS A 344 -23.54 19.63 -56.85
CA CYS A 344 -24.61 19.70 -57.83
C CYS A 344 -24.05 20.15 -59.19
N ILE A 345 -24.72 19.75 -60.26
CA ILE A 345 -24.39 20.16 -61.63
C ILE A 345 -25.66 20.75 -62.22
N ASP A 346 -25.65 22.04 -62.53
CA ASP A 346 -26.78 22.71 -63.19
C ASP A 346 -26.44 22.95 -64.66
N SER A 347 -27.30 22.43 -65.54
CA SER A 347 -27.19 22.61 -66.99
C SER A 347 -28.23 23.64 -67.44
N THR A 348 -27.90 24.92 -67.34
CA THR A 348 -28.70 25.96 -68.00
C THR A 348 -28.13 26.27 -69.39
N ALA A 349 -28.91 26.97 -70.21
CA ALA A 349 -28.62 27.26 -71.62
C ALA A 349 -27.36 28.11 -71.90
N LEU A 350 -26.54 28.42 -70.87
CA LEU A 350 -25.30 29.19 -70.97
C LEU A 350 -24.03 28.40 -70.58
N GLY A 351 -24.12 27.10 -70.29
CA GLY A 351 -22.98 26.22 -69.99
C GLY A 351 -23.16 25.43 -68.69
N ILE A 352 -22.41 24.34 -68.55
CA ILE A 352 -22.43 23.46 -67.37
C ILE A 352 -21.55 24.09 -66.29
N PHE A 353 -22.11 24.33 -65.09
CA PHE A 353 -21.33 24.70 -63.92
C PHE A 353 -21.57 23.71 -62.77
N THR A 354 -20.54 23.53 -61.94
CA THR A 354 -20.58 22.72 -60.71
C THR A 354 -20.78 23.63 -59.50
N GLY A 355 -21.64 23.24 -58.57
CA GLY A 355 -21.99 24.01 -57.38
C GLY A 355 -22.28 23.11 -56.18
N PHE A 356 -22.87 23.66 -55.11
CA PHE A 356 -23.40 22.88 -53.98
C PHE A 356 -24.89 23.16 -53.76
N TRP A 357 -25.63 22.14 -53.36
CA TRP A 357 -27.02 22.31 -52.92
C TRP A 357 -27.05 23.14 -51.64
N ASP A 358 -27.80 24.24 -51.61
CA ASP A 358 -28.02 25.00 -50.37
C ASP A 358 -29.14 24.38 -49.51
N MET A 359 -29.39 24.97 -48.33
CA MET A 359 -30.43 24.50 -47.39
C MET A 359 -31.86 24.58 -47.96
N ASN A 360 -32.05 25.30 -49.07
CA ASN A 360 -33.32 25.41 -49.80
C ASN A 360 -33.34 24.54 -51.08
N CYS A 361 -32.35 23.66 -51.26
CA CYS A 361 -32.21 22.80 -52.43
C CYS A 361 -32.11 23.56 -53.76
N VAL A 362 -31.41 24.69 -53.74
CA VAL A 362 -30.99 25.40 -54.96
C VAL A 362 -29.50 25.14 -55.20
N CYS A 363 -29.14 24.80 -56.44
CA CYS A 363 -27.74 24.59 -56.82
C CYS A 363 -27.03 25.95 -56.93
N GLN A 364 -26.25 26.32 -55.91
CA GLN A 364 -25.51 27.57 -55.87
C GLN A 364 -24.11 27.38 -56.48
N PRO A 365 -23.62 28.27 -57.35
CA PRO A 365 -22.25 28.21 -57.87
C PRO A 365 -21.23 28.35 -56.73
N ASP A 366 -20.19 27.51 -56.77
CA ASP A 366 -19.16 27.39 -55.74
C ASP A 366 -18.47 28.74 -55.45
N SER A 367 -18.61 29.24 -54.22
CA SER A 367 -17.72 30.26 -53.70
C SER A 367 -17.47 30.05 -52.21
N LEU A 368 -16.90 28.90 -51.84
CA LEU A 368 -16.01 28.89 -50.68
C LEU A 368 -14.66 29.40 -51.17
N ILE A 369 -14.48 30.71 -51.02
CA ILE A 369 -13.24 31.40 -51.35
C ILE A 369 -12.21 30.99 -50.29
N ASP A 370 -11.10 30.41 -50.73
CA ASP A 370 -9.97 30.10 -49.87
C ASP A 370 -9.28 31.39 -49.36
N CYS A 371 -8.34 31.27 -48.43
CA CYS A 371 -7.64 32.42 -47.87
C CYS A 371 -6.81 33.24 -48.88
N LEU A 372 -6.69 32.76 -50.13
CA LEU A 372 -6.03 33.45 -51.25
C LEU A 372 -7.02 34.06 -52.25
N GLY A 373 -8.32 34.03 -51.99
CA GLY A 373 -9.32 34.62 -52.88
C GLY A 373 -9.78 33.68 -54.00
N ASN A 374 -9.38 32.40 -53.99
CA ASN A 374 -9.71 31.44 -55.03
C ASN A 374 -10.92 30.58 -54.63
N PRO A 375 -12.00 30.56 -55.43
CA PRO A 375 -13.11 29.64 -55.23
C PRO A 375 -12.64 28.18 -55.29
N GLY A 376 -12.90 27.39 -54.23
CA GLY A 376 -12.54 25.98 -54.15
C GLY A 376 -11.04 25.69 -53.94
N GLY A 377 -10.25 26.71 -53.58
CA GLY A 377 -8.82 26.55 -53.37
C GLY A 377 -8.45 25.83 -52.08
N THR A 378 -7.21 25.32 -52.00
CA THR A 378 -6.76 24.47 -50.88
C THR A 378 -6.24 25.27 -49.69
N ALA A 379 -6.17 26.60 -49.75
CA ALA A 379 -5.69 27.47 -48.68
C ALA A 379 -6.79 27.71 -47.63
N LEU A 380 -7.18 26.67 -46.90
CA LEU A 380 -8.19 26.73 -45.84
C LEU A 380 -7.53 26.92 -44.46
N PRO A 381 -8.25 27.44 -43.45
CA PRO A 381 -7.74 27.48 -42.07
C PRO A 381 -7.20 26.11 -41.61
N GLY A 382 -5.97 26.09 -41.11
CA GLY A 382 -5.24 24.89 -40.70
C GLY A 382 -4.40 24.23 -41.80
N THR A 383 -4.47 24.72 -43.05
CA THR A 383 -3.61 24.22 -44.14
C THR A 383 -2.26 24.91 -44.17
N PRO A 384 -1.20 24.25 -44.67
CA PRO A 384 0.14 24.82 -44.71
C PRO A 384 0.22 26.08 -45.57
N CYS A 385 1.04 27.03 -45.14
CA CYS A 385 1.38 28.24 -45.86
C CYS A 385 2.85 28.59 -45.63
N ASP A 386 3.29 29.74 -46.12
CA ASP A 386 4.64 30.30 -45.87
C ASP A 386 4.42 31.79 -45.57
N ASP A 387 4.70 32.21 -44.33
CA ASP A 387 4.53 33.60 -43.90
C ASP A 387 5.73 34.49 -44.28
N GLY A 388 6.75 33.89 -44.89
CA GLY A 388 7.97 34.55 -45.35
C GLY A 388 8.94 34.92 -44.21
N ASP A 389 8.64 34.56 -42.96
CA ASP A 389 9.56 34.74 -41.85
C ASP A 389 10.50 33.54 -41.75
N SER A 390 11.78 33.76 -42.05
CA SER A 390 12.81 32.71 -41.89
C SER A 390 13.02 32.25 -40.44
N LEU A 391 12.35 32.90 -39.47
CA LEU A 391 12.36 32.58 -38.06
C LEU A 391 11.12 31.79 -37.59
N THR A 392 10.29 31.28 -38.50
CA THR A 392 9.13 30.44 -38.18
C THR A 392 9.17 29.11 -38.95
N VAL A 393 8.50 28.07 -38.42
CA VAL A 393 8.28 26.76 -39.05
C VAL A 393 6.83 26.32 -38.86
N GLN A 394 6.38 25.40 -39.71
CA GLN A 394 5.01 24.85 -39.70
C GLN A 394 3.93 25.92 -39.85
N ASP A 395 4.10 26.81 -40.83
CA ASP A 395 3.16 27.91 -41.03
C ASP A 395 1.81 27.42 -41.52
N THR A 396 0.75 27.93 -40.90
CA THR A 396 -0.62 27.55 -41.24
C THR A 396 -1.53 28.77 -41.36
N TRP A 397 -2.52 28.66 -42.26
CA TRP A 397 -3.56 29.66 -42.39
C TRP A 397 -4.45 29.68 -41.13
N THR A 398 -4.65 30.83 -40.51
CA THR A 398 -5.59 30.96 -39.38
C THR A 398 -7.04 31.01 -39.83
N ALA A 399 -7.99 30.91 -38.89
CA ALA A 399 -9.42 31.14 -39.14
C ALA A 399 -9.73 32.54 -39.69
N ASN A 400 -8.81 33.50 -39.52
CA ASN A 400 -8.91 34.86 -40.07
C ASN A 400 -8.12 35.03 -41.38
N CYS A 401 -7.70 33.94 -42.02
CA CYS A 401 -6.93 33.94 -43.26
C CYS A 401 -5.63 34.75 -43.22
N THR A 402 -4.93 34.68 -42.08
CA THR A 402 -3.55 35.15 -41.95
C THR A 402 -2.63 33.94 -41.94
N CYS A 403 -1.55 33.94 -42.72
CA CYS A 403 -0.51 32.93 -42.60
C CYS A 403 0.39 33.30 -41.42
N ILE A 404 0.54 32.38 -40.46
CA ILE A 404 1.45 32.53 -39.31
C ILE A 404 2.20 31.23 -39.06
N GLY A 405 3.48 31.32 -38.75
CA GLY A 405 4.32 30.21 -38.36
C GLY A 405 4.63 30.12 -36.87
N VAL A 406 5.12 28.95 -36.45
CA VAL A 406 5.60 28.69 -35.08
C VAL A 406 7.06 29.14 -35.00
N PRO A 407 7.45 30.05 -34.09
CA PRO A 407 8.82 30.56 -34.02
C PRO A 407 9.88 29.45 -33.85
N ILE A 408 10.96 29.47 -34.65
CA ILE A 408 12.07 28.48 -34.62
C ILE A 408 13.00 28.61 -33.42
N ASN A 409 12.72 29.52 -32.49
CA ASN A 409 13.54 29.75 -31.31
C ASN A 409 12.95 29.04 -30.09
N TYR A 410 12.72 27.72 -30.19
CA TYR A 410 12.46 26.90 -29.02
C TYR A 410 13.80 26.38 -28.47
N PHE A 411 14.15 26.85 -27.29
CA PHE A 411 15.20 26.23 -26.48
C PHE A 411 14.59 24.98 -25.84
N ASP A 412 15.24 23.85 -26.00
CA ASP A 412 14.88 22.65 -25.25
C ASP A 412 15.11 22.86 -23.74
N CYS A 413 14.71 21.90 -22.92
CA CYS A 413 14.83 22.00 -21.47
C CYS A 413 16.27 22.08 -20.96
N LEU A 414 17.27 21.86 -21.83
CA LEU A 414 18.69 22.04 -21.54
C LEU A 414 19.24 23.38 -22.08
N GLY A 415 18.37 24.26 -22.58
CA GLY A 415 18.77 25.54 -23.15
C GLY A 415 19.47 25.41 -24.51
N VAL A 416 19.30 24.27 -25.21
CA VAL A 416 19.86 24.03 -26.54
C VAL A 416 18.83 24.43 -27.59
N MET A 417 19.21 25.35 -28.47
CA MET A 417 18.37 25.76 -29.60
C MET A 417 18.12 24.56 -30.52
N ASN A 418 16.85 24.18 -30.73
CA ASN A 418 16.44 22.97 -31.46
C ASN A 418 16.94 21.64 -30.84
N GLY A 419 17.19 21.61 -29.53
CA GLY A 419 17.58 20.37 -28.85
C GLY A 419 16.42 19.39 -28.66
N THR A 420 16.74 18.14 -28.31
CA THR A 420 15.78 17.04 -28.22
C THR A 420 15.15 16.88 -26.85
N ALA A 421 15.60 17.64 -25.83
CA ALA A 421 15.07 17.57 -24.46
C ALA A 421 13.76 18.38 -24.35
N LEU A 422 12.70 17.91 -25.01
CA LEU A 422 11.38 18.54 -24.97
C LEU A 422 10.51 17.92 -23.87
N PRO A 423 9.48 18.63 -23.36
CA PRO A 423 8.52 18.04 -22.45
C PRO A 423 7.94 16.71 -22.99
N GLY A 424 8.00 15.66 -22.17
CA GLY A 424 7.63 14.28 -22.50
C GLY A 424 8.77 13.40 -23.05
N THR A 425 9.97 13.96 -23.26
CA THR A 425 11.15 13.16 -23.64
C THR A 425 11.86 12.59 -22.42
N PRO A 426 12.53 11.42 -22.54
CA PRO A 426 13.21 10.79 -21.42
C PRO A 426 14.35 11.64 -20.85
N CYS A 427 14.53 11.56 -19.54
CA CYS A 427 15.64 12.18 -18.82
C CYS A 427 16.08 11.27 -17.66
N ASP A 428 17.00 11.73 -16.82
CA ASP A 428 17.44 11.05 -15.59
C ASP A 428 17.51 12.12 -14.50
N ASP A 429 16.62 12.03 -13.49
CA ASP A 429 16.56 13.00 -12.39
C ASP A 429 17.56 12.67 -11.25
N GLY A 430 18.27 11.54 -11.38
CA GLY A 430 19.26 11.07 -10.43
C GLY A 430 18.68 10.52 -9.13
N ASP A 431 17.35 10.39 -9.02
CA ASP A 431 16.70 9.72 -7.88
C ASP A 431 16.63 8.21 -8.14
N PRO A 432 17.29 7.36 -7.33
CA PRO A 432 17.23 5.92 -7.50
C PRO A 432 15.85 5.30 -7.19
N MET A 433 14.89 6.07 -6.67
CA MET A 433 13.53 5.62 -6.33
C MET A 433 12.49 5.86 -7.43
N THR A 434 12.86 6.53 -8.51
CA THR A 434 11.99 6.83 -9.65
C THR A 434 12.37 6.00 -10.87
N THR A 435 11.41 5.79 -11.78
CA THR A 435 11.68 5.17 -13.08
C THR A 435 10.92 5.92 -14.18
N ASN A 436 11.36 5.79 -15.44
CA ASN A 436 10.75 6.45 -16.60
C ASN A 436 10.70 7.98 -16.50
N ASP A 437 11.81 8.62 -16.13
CA ASP A 437 11.86 10.07 -15.94
C ASP A 437 11.65 10.80 -17.25
N THR A 438 10.85 11.86 -17.21
CA THR A 438 10.57 12.68 -18.38
C THR A 438 10.63 14.16 -18.05
N TRP A 439 11.03 14.96 -19.03
CA TRP A 439 10.96 16.42 -18.92
C TRP A 439 9.50 16.85 -18.81
N ASN A 440 9.13 17.60 -17.77
CA ASN A 440 7.78 18.15 -17.64
C ASN A 440 7.63 19.45 -18.46
N ALA A 441 6.42 20.04 -18.47
CA ALA A 441 6.15 21.30 -19.19
C ALA A 441 6.92 22.53 -18.65
N ASN A 442 7.46 22.44 -17.43
CA ASN A 442 8.30 23.45 -16.81
C ASN A 442 9.80 23.19 -17.01
N CYS A 443 10.17 22.16 -17.78
CA CYS A 443 11.55 21.73 -17.99
C CYS A 443 12.28 21.26 -16.72
N ASP A 444 11.54 20.66 -15.79
CA ASP A 444 12.14 19.84 -14.74
C ASP A 444 12.18 18.38 -15.23
N CYS A 445 13.31 17.71 -15.03
CA CYS A 445 13.37 16.26 -15.17
C CYS A 445 12.73 15.64 -13.93
N VAL A 446 11.63 14.92 -14.12
CA VAL A 446 10.89 14.31 -13.02
C VAL A 446 10.64 12.84 -13.31
N GLY A 447 10.93 12.03 -12.30
CA GLY A 447 10.67 10.62 -12.31
C GLY A 447 9.20 10.24 -12.23
N GLY A 448 8.84 9.15 -12.94
CA GLY A 448 7.53 8.53 -12.82
C GLY A 448 7.41 7.82 -11.47
N PHE A 449 6.33 8.09 -10.73
CA PHE A 449 6.02 7.38 -9.49
C PHE A 449 5.92 5.88 -9.76
N PHE A 450 6.67 5.07 -9.00
CA PHE A 450 6.43 3.63 -8.90
C PHE A 450 4.98 3.43 -8.45
N VAL A 451 4.14 2.87 -9.33
CA VAL A 451 2.78 2.46 -8.95
C VAL A 451 2.91 1.02 -8.42
N PRO A 452 2.84 0.79 -7.10
CA PRO A 452 2.85 -0.56 -6.59
C PRO A 452 1.64 -1.32 -7.17
N CYS A 453 1.87 -2.59 -7.47
CA CYS A 453 0.87 -3.56 -7.88
C CYS A 453 0.65 -4.51 -6.70
N GLU A 454 -0.59 -4.89 -6.50
CA GLU A 454 -1.03 -5.76 -5.42
C GLU A 454 -1.72 -6.96 -6.06
N ALA A 455 -1.16 -8.15 -5.83
CA ALA A 455 -1.79 -9.39 -6.23
C ALA A 455 -2.93 -9.70 -5.28
N ASP A 456 -4.09 -10.08 -5.82
CA ASP A 456 -5.23 -10.51 -5.04
C ASP A 456 -6.11 -11.46 -5.84
N PHE A 457 -6.80 -12.35 -5.16
CA PHE A 457 -7.71 -13.28 -5.81
C PHE A 457 -8.87 -13.71 -4.92
N TRP A 458 -9.90 -14.25 -5.56
CA TRP A 458 -11.06 -14.86 -4.91
C TRP A 458 -11.37 -16.23 -5.49
N VAL A 459 -11.84 -17.15 -4.65
CA VAL A 459 -12.14 -18.54 -5.02
C VAL A 459 -13.58 -18.88 -4.68
N LEU A 460 -14.24 -19.61 -5.58
CA LEU A 460 -15.60 -20.07 -5.44
C LEU A 460 -15.74 -21.53 -5.86
N GLN A 461 -16.72 -22.21 -5.25
CA GLN A 461 -17.19 -23.51 -5.71
C GLN A 461 -17.80 -23.39 -7.12
N ALA A 462 -17.41 -24.26 -8.05
CA ALA A 462 -18.07 -24.35 -9.35
C ALA A 462 -19.44 -25.04 -9.22
N TYR A 463 -20.41 -24.62 -10.03
CA TYR A 463 -21.76 -25.20 -10.09
C TYR A 463 -22.14 -25.56 -11.51
N ASP A 464 -22.91 -26.63 -11.69
CA ASP A 464 -23.63 -26.88 -12.94
C ASP A 464 -25.03 -26.23 -12.88
N THR A 465 -25.54 -25.89 -14.05
CA THR A 465 -26.91 -25.45 -14.22
C THR A 465 -27.67 -26.53 -14.96
N ASP A 466 -28.42 -27.37 -14.24
CA ASP A 466 -29.40 -28.25 -14.89
C ASP A 466 -30.59 -27.41 -15.39
N SER A 467 -30.71 -27.32 -16.71
CA SER A 467 -31.78 -26.64 -17.45
C SER A 467 -33.20 -27.14 -17.15
N LEU A 468 -33.37 -28.23 -16.40
CA LEU A 468 -34.67 -28.83 -16.12
C LEU A 468 -35.25 -28.52 -14.73
N ASN A 469 -34.46 -28.05 -13.76
CA ASN A 469 -34.97 -27.75 -12.41
C ASN A 469 -34.36 -26.54 -11.68
N GLY A 470 -33.43 -25.79 -12.29
CA GLY A 470 -33.02 -24.47 -11.79
C GLY A 470 -32.36 -24.43 -10.41
N ILE A 471 -32.02 -25.57 -9.81
CA ILE A 471 -31.23 -25.66 -8.58
C ILE A 471 -29.77 -25.85 -9.00
N PRO A 472 -28.86 -24.90 -8.73
CA PRO A 472 -27.44 -25.06 -9.02
C PRO A 472 -26.89 -26.22 -8.17
N THR A 473 -26.29 -27.23 -8.80
CA THR A 473 -25.62 -28.30 -8.05
C THR A 473 -24.11 -28.07 -8.06
N PRO A 474 -23.43 -28.13 -6.89
CA PRO A 474 -21.99 -27.92 -6.84
C PRO A 474 -21.28 -29.06 -7.57
N ILE A 475 -20.31 -28.71 -8.42
CA ILE A 475 -19.46 -29.67 -9.13
C ILE A 475 -18.30 -30.03 -8.20
N PRO A 476 -18.24 -31.27 -7.68
CA PRO A 476 -17.21 -31.64 -6.71
C PRO A 476 -15.80 -31.42 -7.24
N ASN A 477 -14.93 -30.92 -6.37
CA ASN A 477 -13.51 -30.64 -6.57
C ASN A 477 -13.16 -29.56 -7.59
N LEU A 478 -14.14 -28.92 -8.23
CA LEU A 478 -13.92 -27.90 -9.25
C LEU A 478 -14.15 -26.51 -8.67
N LEU A 479 -13.17 -25.62 -8.79
CA LEU A 479 -13.24 -24.23 -8.34
C LEU A 479 -13.13 -23.23 -9.49
N TRP A 480 -13.76 -22.09 -9.30
CA TRP A 480 -13.56 -20.88 -10.12
C TRP A 480 -12.67 -19.91 -9.35
N VAL A 481 -11.63 -19.41 -10.00
CA VAL A 481 -10.67 -18.49 -9.40
C VAL A 481 -10.71 -17.17 -10.17
N TRP A 482 -10.99 -16.10 -9.43
CA TRP A 482 -11.06 -14.74 -9.93
C TRP A 482 -9.84 -13.95 -9.52
N ASN A 483 -9.18 -13.34 -10.49
CA ASN A 483 -8.14 -12.36 -10.21
C ASN A 483 -8.75 -11.01 -9.81
N LEU A 484 -8.29 -10.46 -8.69
CA LEU A 484 -8.66 -9.15 -8.14
C LEU A 484 -7.48 -8.18 -8.07
N SER A 485 -6.34 -8.55 -8.66
CA SER A 485 -5.10 -7.78 -8.63
C SER A 485 -5.30 -6.35 -9.12
N SER A 486 -4.64 -5.41 -8.45
CA SER A 486 -4.81 -3.98 -8.67
C SER A 486 -3.48 -3.22 -8.66
N GLY A 487 -3.50 -1.94 -9.04
CA GLY A 487 -2.29 -1.11 -9.16
C GLY A 487 -1.53 -1.35 -10.47
N GLY A 488 -0.20 -1.17 -10.45
CA GLY A 488 0.69 -1.37 -11.60
C GLY A 488 0.52 -0.32 -12.72
N SER A 489 1.48 -0.30 -13.64
CA SER A 489 1.50 0.65 -14.77
C SER A 489 1.47 -0.04 -16.15
N GLY A 490 1.70 -1.36 -16.18
CA GLY A 490 1.73 -2.15 -17.41
C GLY A 490 0.59 -3.17 -17.54
N THR A 491 0.75 -4.10 -18.49
CA THR A 491 -0.19 -5.21 -18.69
C THR A 491 0.27 -6.38 -17.85
N TYR A 492 -0.62 -6.91 -17.01
CA TYR A 492 -0.27 -8.05 -16.15
C TYR A 492 -0.03 -9.33 -16.93
N SER A 493 1.04 -10.01 -16.54
CA SER A 493 1.21 -11.45 -16.71
C SER A 493 0.92 -12.16 -15.39
N TYR A 494 0.37 -13.38 -15.46
CA TYR A 494 -0.12 -14.13 -14.31
C TYR A 494 0.61 -15.47 -14.21
N LEU A 495 0.91 -15.88 -12.98
CA LEU A 495 1.35 -17.22 -12.65
C LEU A 495 0.60 -17.69 -11.41
N TRP A 496 -0.26 -18.69 -11.60
CA TRP A 496 -0.95 -19.40 -10.53
C TRP A 496 -0.19 -20.65 -10.14
N ASP A 497 -0.05 -20.90 -8.84
CA ASP A 497 0.33 -22.20 -8.27
C ASP A 497 -0.82 -22.65 -7.37
N PHE A 498 -1.47 -23.76 -7.71
CA PHE A 498 -2.64 -24.25 -6.97
C PHE A 498 -2.28 -25.05 -5.72
N GLY A 499 -0.99 -25.24 -5.41
CA GLY A 499 -0.55 -25.99 -4.23
C GLY A 499 -0.69 -27.51 -4.36
N ASP A 500 -1.11 -28.01 -5.54
CA ASP A 500 -1.23 -29.43 -5.89
C ASP A 500 -0.25 -29.85 -7.01
N SER A 501 0.81 -29.06 -7.23
CA SER A 501 1.81 -29.16 -8.30
C SER A 501 1.35 -28.78 -9.71
N THR A 502 0.16 -28.22 -9.85
CA THR A 502 -0.33 -27.67 -11.12
C THR A 502 -0.28 -26.15 -11.12
N THR A 503 -0.19 -25.55 -12.31
CA THR A 503 -0.09 -24.10 -12.51
C THR A 503 -0.97 -23.62 -13.65
N SER A 504 -1.26 -22.32 -13.70
CA SER A 504 -1.93 -21.66 -14.82
C SER A 504 -1.35 -20.27 -15.09
N THR A 505 -1.51 -19.77 -16.31
CA THR A 505 -1.18 -18.39 -16.72
C THR A 505 -2.41 -17.59 -17.15
N ASP A 506 -3.61 -18.17 -17.03
CA ASP A 506 -4.85 -17.49 -17.41
C ASP A 506 -5.22 -16.42 -16.38
N ALA A 507 -5.86 -15.33 -16.82
CA ALA A 507 -6.32 -14.28 -15.90
C ALA A 507 -7.43 -14.76 -14.95
N PHE A 508 -8.27 -15.70 -15.40
CA PHE A 508 -9.41 -16.24 -14.65
C PHE A 508 -9.47 -17.77 -14.80
N PRO A 509 -8.61 -18.53 -14.11
CA PRO A 509 -8.56 -19.98 -14.28
C PRO A 509 -9.70 -20.69 -13.55
N THR A 510 -10.08 -21.85 -14.07
CA THR A 510 -10.87 -22.85 -13.35
C THR A 510 -9.97 -24.03 -13.00
N HIS A 511 -10.01 -24.52 -11.76
CA HIS A 511 -9.09 -25.58 -11.31
C HIS A 511 -9.79 -26.76 -10.65
N TYR A 512 -9.30 -27.97 -10.91
CA TYR A 512 -9.84 -29.22 -10.40
C TYR A 512 -8.85 -29.91 -9.45
N TYR A 513 -9.24 -30.09 -8.20
CA TYR A 513 -8.43 -30.77 -7.18
C TYR A 513 -8.70 -32.27 -7.15
N ALA A 514 -7.69 -33.09 -7.46
CA ALA A 514 -7.91 -34.54 -7.56
C ALA A 514 -8.32 -35.20 -6.22
N ASN A 515 -7.98 -34.59 -5.08
CA ASN A 515 -8.26 -35.10 -3.74
C ASN A 515 -8.75 -33.98 -2.81
N GLY A 516 -9.41 -34.34 -1.71
CA GLY A 516 -9.67 -33.42 -0.61
C GLY A 516 -8.40 -33.15 0.21
N GLY A 517 -8.27 -31.94 0.75
CA GLY A 517 -7.13 -31.52 1.55
C GLY A 517 -6.92 -30.00 1.52
N PRO A 518 -6.03 -29.49 2.39
CA PRO A 518 -5.58 -28.10 2.32
C PRO A 518 -4.60 -27.90 1.15
N TYR A 519 -4.76 -26.79 0.43
CA TYR A 519 -3.93 -26.37 -0.68
C TYR A 519 -3.54 -24.91 -0.50
N LEU A 520 -2.27 -24.58 -0.72
CA LEU A 520 -1.79 -23.19 -0.72
C LEU A 520 -1.88 -22.67 -2.15
N LEU A 521 -2.88 -21.85 -2.44
CA LEU A 521 -3.07 -21.20 -3.73
C LEU A 521 -2.29 -19.89 -3.75
N CYS A 522 -1.41 -19.70 -4.72
CA CYS A 522 -0.63 -18.47 -4.91
C CYS A 522 -0.89 -17.88 -6.29
N LEU A 523 -1.03 -16.55 -6.35
CA LEU A 523 -0.99 -15.75 -7.56
C LEU A 523 0.25 -14.85 -7.52
N THR A 524 1.10 -14.96 -8.53
CA THR A 524 2.12 -13.97 -8.84
C THR A 524 1.69 -13.16 -10.05
N ILE A 525 1.70 -11.84 -9.92
CA ILE A 525 1.52 -10.90 -11.03
C ILE A 525 2.84 -10.18 -11.34
N ASP A 526 3.06 -9.89 -12.62
CA ASP A 526 4.14 -9.02 -13.10
C ASP A 526 3.56 -8.09 -14.16
N ASP A 527 3.66 -6.78 -13.95
CA ASP A 527 3.14 -5.76 -14.86
C ASP A 527 4.06 -5.49 -16.07
N GLY A 528 5.23 -6.13 -16.13
CA GLY A 528 6.23 -5.98 -17.17
C GLY A 528 6.96 -4.63 -17.12
N GLN A 529 6.71 -3.79 -16.11
CA GLN A 529 7.34 -2.49 -15.89
C GLN A 529 8.12 -2.45 -14.56
N GLY A 530 8.33 -3.62 -13.94
CA GLY A 530 9.15 -3.77 -12.75
C GLY A 530 8.36 -3.97 -11.46
N CYS A 531 7.02 -3.95 -11.52
CA CYS A 531 6.22 -4.36 -10.38
C CYS A 531 5.87 -5.85 -10.44
N VAL A 532 6.36 -6.59 -9.44
CA VAL A 532 6.02 -8.01 -9.22
C VAL A 532 5.46 -8.17 -7.81
N ASN A 533 4.27 -8.77 -7.69
CA ASN A 533 3.63 -9.02 -6.40
C ASN A 533 3.11 -10.46 -6.34
N THR A 534 3.15 -11.06 -5.15
CA THR A 534 2.63 -12.42 -4.92
C THR A 534 1.71 -12.43 -3.71
N TYR A 535 0.51 -12.96 -3.90
CA TYR A 535 -0.45 -13.20 -2.86
C TYR A 535 -0.75 -14.70 -2.78
N CYS A 536 -0.79 -15.23 -1.56
CA CYS A 536 -1.08 -16.63 -1.31
C CYS A 536 -2.15 -16.76 -0.23
N ASP A 537 -3.07 -17.70 -0.43
CA ASP A 537 -4.05 -18.06 0.57
C ASP A 537 -4.32 -19.57 0.59
N THR A 538 -4.72 -20.08 1.75
CA THR A 538 -5.01 -21.51 1.93
C THR A 538 -6.48 -21.79 1.68
N ILE A 539 -6.73 -22.74 0.77
CA ILE A 539 -8.06 -23.28 0.55
C ILE A 539 -8.13 -24.73 1.04
N SER A 540 -9.31 -25.22 1.39
CA SER A 540 -9.50 -26.63 1.73
C SER A 540 -10.63 -27.24 0.90
N ILE A 541 -10.41 -28.44 0.41
CA ILE A 541 -11.43 -29.26 -0.24
C ILE A 541 -11.81 -30.39 0.71
N ASP A 542 -13.10 -30.51 1.04
CA ASP A 542 -13.57 -31.58 1.93
C ASP A 542 -13.60 -32.95 1.24
N ALA A 543 -13.95 -34.00 2.01
CA ALA A 543 -14.04 -35.36 1.48
C ALA A 543 -15.15 -35.57 0.43
N ASN A 544 -16.10 -34.62 0.31
CA ASN A 544 -17.18 -34.63 -0.68
C ASN A 544 -16.85 -33.76 -1.91
N GLY A 545 -15.65 -33.17 -1.96
CA GLY A 545 -15.23 -32.26 -3.00
C GLY A 545 -15.85 -30.86 -2.90
N MET A 546 -16.32 -30.48 -1.72
CA MET A 546 -16.82 -29.15 -1.44
C MET A 546 -15.69 -28.25 -0.96
N TYR A 547 -15.57 -27.09 -1.60
CA TYR A 547 -14.75 -25.99 -1.14
C TYR A 547 -15.16 -25.57 0.26
N THR A 548 -14.20 -25.61 1.16
CA THR A 548 -14.29 -25.15 2.54
C THR A 548 -13.13 -24.19 2.76
N GLY A 549 -13.32 -22.94 2.35
CA GLY A 549 -12.38 -21.81 2.46
C GLY A 549 -13.18 -20.51 2.31
N MET A 550 -12.53 -19.34 2.24
CA MET A 550 -13.17 -18.00 2.13
C MET A 550 -14.54 -18.02 1.43
N VAL A 551 -15.62 -18.03 2.23
CA VAL A 551 -17.00 -17.93 1.73
C VAL A 551 -17.39 -16.46 1.77
N MET A 552 -17.88 -15.92 0.64
CA MET A 552 -18.54 -14.62 0.64
C MET A 552 -19.82 -14.67 1.47
N GLN A 553 -19.83 -13.92 2.55
CA GLN A 553 -21.06 -13.37 3.12
C GLN A 553 -20.81 -11.91 3.49
N GLY A 554 -21.24 -10.98 2.62
CA GLY A 554 -21.45 -9.58 3.03
C GLY A 554 -20.28 -8.59 2.96
N GLY A 555 -19.22 -8.84 2.19
CA GLY A 555 -18.33 -7.75 1.75
C GLY A 555 -17.26 -7.24 2.72
N ASN A 556 -16.87 -8.01 3.74
CA ASN A 556 -15.58 -7.84 4.44
C ASN A 556 -14.87 -9.19 4.58
N ARG A 557 -13.53 -9.19 4.47
CA ARG A 557 -12.66 -10.37 4.53
C ARG A 557 -12.56 -10.89 5.96
N ASP A 558 -13.25 -11.98 6.30
CA ASP A 558 -12.96 -12.74 7.51
C ASP A 558 -11.82 -13.72 7.24
N SER A 559 -10.73 -13.55 7.99
CA SER A 559 -9.63 -14.51 8.06
C SER A 559 -10.15 -15.87 8.50
N GLY A 560 -10.23 -16.82 7.56
CA GLY A 560 -10.10 -18.22 7.93
C GLY A 560 -8.82 -18.37 8.74
N PHE A 561 -8.83 -19.20 9.78
CA PHE A 561 -7.61 -19.50 10.53
C PHE A 561 -6.60 -20.19 9.61
N THR A 562 -5.59 -19.44 9.19
CA THR A 562 -4.43 -19.93 8.45
C THR A 562 -3.29 -20.16 9.44
N ILE A 563 -2.80 -21.40 9.56
CA ILE A 563 -1.51 -21.66 10.20
C ILE A 563 -0.43 -21.26 9.20
N ASN A 564 0.10 -20.05 9.35
CA ASN A 564 1.32 -19.64 8.67
C ASN A 564 2.54 -20.31 9.32
N VAL A 565 3.07 -21.35 8.68
CA VAL A 565 4.44 -21.81 8.98
C VAL A 565 5.40 -20.92 8.20
N LEU A 566 5.77 -19.79 8.79
CA LEU A 566 6.76 -18.88 8.20
C LEU A 566 8.15 -19.51 8.28
N ASN A 567 8.87 -19.45 7.16
CA ASN A 567 10.34 -19.59 7.16
C ASN A 567 10.92 -18.31 7.80
N PRO A 568 11.79 -18.39 8.83
CA PRO A 568 12.24 -17.23 9.63
C PRO A 568 13.15 -16.21 8.91
N LEU A 569 13.04 -16.03 7.58
CA LEU A 569 13.96 -15.19 6.80
C LEU A 569 13.33 -14.06 5.97
N SER A 570 12.08 -13.69 6.19
CA SER A 570 11.54 -12.45 5.56
C SER A 570 10.50 -11.77 6.44
N THR A 571 10.97 -10.95 7.39
CA THR A 571 10.15 -9.91 8.02
C THR A 571 10.40 -8.60 7.27
N SER A 572 9.60 -8.31 6.24
CA SER A 572 9.38 -6.93 5.82
C SER A 572 8.25 -6.36 6.67
N ILE A 573 8.50 -5.20 7.23
CA ILE A 573 7.58 -4.43 8.06
C ILE A 573 6.65 -3.71 7.09
N HIS A 574 5.33 -3.89 7.22
CA HIS A 574 4.35 -3.20 6.38
C HIS A 574 4.28 -1.72 6.80
N GLU A 575 4.39 -0.79 5.84
CA GLU A 575 4.18 0.63 6.10
C GLU A 575 2.72 0.88 6.50
N GLN A 576 2.51 1.52 7.64
CA GLN A 576 1.18 1.95 8.07
C GLN A 576 0.85 3.26 7.34
N PHE A 577 -0.18 3.28 6.49
CA PHE A 577 -0.61 4.53 5.85
C PHE A 577 -1.42 5.37 6.84
N MET A 578 -1.30 6.70 6.76
CA MET A 578 -1.99 7.58 7.70
C MET A 578 -3.40 7.97 7.25
N LEU A 579 -3.71 7.80 5.96
CA LEU A 579 -5.05 7.96 5.39
C LEU A 579 -5.41 6.74 4.53
N GLU A 580 -6.49 6.03 4.88
CA GLU A 580 -6.91 4.80 4.17
C GLU A 580 -8.44 4.74 3.99
N GLY A 581 -8.93 3.77 3.21
CA GLY A 581 -10.36 3.45 3.14
C GLY A 581 -11.27 4.54 2.56
N LEU A 582 -10.77 5.38 1.64
CA LEU A 582 -11.57 6.44 1.01
C LEU A 582 -12.71 5.85 0.15
N ALA A 583 -13.95 6.09 0.55
CA ALA A 583 -15.16 5.73 -0.18
C ALA A 583 -16.15 6.91 -0.27
N THR A 584 -16.95 6.95 -1.34
CA THR A 584 -17.91 8.04 -1.60
C THR A 584 -19.28 7.53 -2.02
N TRP A 585 -20.35 8.16 -1.53
CA TRP A 585 -21.73 7.82 -1.93
C TRP A 585 -22.72 8.99 -1.73
N PRO A 586 -23.81 9.05 -2.49
CA PRO A 586 -24.09 8.25 -3.68
C PRO A 586 -23.16 8.63 -4.84
N ASN A 587 -22.84 7.68 -5.72
CA ASN A 587 -22.06 7.92 -6.93
C ASN A 587 -22.75 7.17 -8.09
N PRO A 588 -23.46 7.84 -9.02
CA PRO A 588 -23.48 9.29 -9.23
C PRO A 588 -24.17 10.08 -8.10
N VAL A 589 -23.59 11.23 -7.74
CA VAL A 589 -24.14 12.15 -6.75
C VAL A 589 -25.06 13.16 -7.40
N ASN A 590 -26.18 13.48 -6.76
CA ASN A 590 -26.98 14.65 -7.11
C ASN A 590 -26.58 15.82 -6.19
N ASP A 591 -27.08 15.89 -4.96
CA ASP A 591 -26.88 17.11 -4.19
C ASP A 591 -25.65 17.03 -3.27
N VAL A 592 -25.57 16.00 -2.44
CA VAL A 592 -24.54 15.86 -1.41
C VAL A 592 -23.78 14.55 -1.54
N LEU A 593 -22.46 14.64 -1.70
CA LEU A 593 -21.55 13.51 -1.71
C LEU A 593 -21.08 13.25 -0.28
N ASN A 594 -21.40 12.09 0.26
CA ASN A 594 -20.83 11.62 1.52
C ASN A 594 -19.49 10.95 1.22
N VAL A 595 -18.50 11.26 2.03
CA VAL A 595 -17.11 10.82 1.89
C VAL A 595 -16.73 10.20 3.22
N VAL A 596 -16.33 8.92 3.20
CA VAL A 596 -15.74 8.25 4.35
C VAL A 596 -14.29 7.95 4.07
N PHE A 597 -13.45 8.07 5.08
CA PHE A 597 -12.07 7.63 5.05
C PHE A 597 -11.58 7.47 6.48
N GLU A 598 -10.52 6.71 6.69
CA GLU A 598 -9.88 6.53 7.98
C GLU A 598 -8.61 7.35 8.05
N SER A 599 -8.34 7.92 9.23
CA SER A 599 -7.10 8.66 9.50
C SER A 599 -6.47 8.09 10.76
N SER A 600 -5.17 7.77 10.74
CA SER A 600 -4.46 7.35 11.95
C SER A 600 -4.16 8.54 12.88
N MET A 601 -4.21 9.76 12.36
CA MET A 601 -3.90 11.00 13.10
C MET A 601 -5.10 11.95 13.22
N GLN A 602 -5.01 12.85 14.20
CA GLN A 602 -5.88 14.03 14.30
C GLN A 602 -5.15 15.26 13.75
N GLY A 603 -5.84 16.11 13.00
CA GLY A 603 -5.22 17.31 12.42
C GLY A 603 -6.06 17.96 11.32
N ALA A 604 -5.59 19.06 10.76
CA ALA A 604 -6.29 19.70 9.66
C ALA A 604 -6.04 18.94 8.35
N ALA A 605 -7.10 18.70 7.58
CA ALA A 605 -7.00 18.21 6.21
C ALA A 605 -7.78 19.12 5.25
N ARG A 606 -7.35 19.09 3.99
CA ARG A 606 -8.04 19.73 2.88
C ARG A 606 -8.67 18.66 2.02
N ILE A 607 -9.97 18.81 1.81
CA ILE A 607 -10.73 18.10 0.80
C ILE A 607 -10.80 19.01 -0.42
N GLU A 608 -10.44 18.47 -1.57
CA GLU A 608 -10.35 19.17 -2.84
C GLU A 608 -11.10 18.37 -3.89
N VAL A 609 -11.95 19.03 -4.66
CA VAL A 609 -12.58 18.46 -5.85
C VAL A 609 -11.93 19.11 -7.06
N LEU A 610 -11.39 18.29 -7.95
CA LEU A 610 -10.76 18.71 -9.19
C LEU A 610 -11.59 18.25 -10.39
N ASP A 611 -11.68 19.08 -11.42
CA ASP A 611 -12.20 18.64 -12.73
C ASP A 611 -11.18 17.74 -13.45
N LEU A 612 -11.58 17.11 -14.56
CA LEU A 612 -10.71 16.20 -15.32
C LEU A 612 -9.45 16.87 -15.91
N ASN A 613 -9.40 18.20 -15.97
CA ASN A 613 -8.22 18.95 -16.39
C ASN A 613 -7.31 19.30 -15.20
N GLY A 614 -7.61 18.77 -14.00
CA GLY A 614 -6.83 19.01 -12.78
C GLY A 614 -7.08 20.39 -12.16
N ARG A 615 -8.11 21.13 -12.59
CA ARG A 615 -8.44 22.44 -11.99
C ARG A 615 -9.28 22.23 -10.74
N LEU A 616 -8.87 22.84 -9.63
CA LEU A 616 -9.62 22.86 -8.38
C LEU A 616 -10.97 23.58 -8.58
N VAL A 617 -12.07 22.86 -8.36
CA VAL A 617 -13.44 23.38 -8.51
C VAL A 617 -14.17 23.55 -7.17
N LEU A 618 -13.80 22.78 -6.14
CA LEU A 618 -14.32 22.92 -4.78
C LEU A 618 -13.22 22.61 -3.77
N THR A 619 -13.20 23.33 -2.66
CA THR A 619 -12.31 23.00 -1.53
C THR A 619 -13.05 23.17 -0.21
N GLN A 620 -12.80 22.25 0.71
CA GLN A 620 -13.33 22.23 2.06
C GLN A 620 -12.21 21.87 3.03
N ARG A 621 -12.06 22.65 4.10
CA ARG A 621 -11.17 22.27 5.20
C ARG A 621 -11.96 21.46 6.21
N THR A 622 -11.38 20.37 6.67
CA THR A 622 -11.92 19.60 7.79
C THR A 622 -10.84 19.33 8.84
N ASN A 623 -11.26 19.01 10.05
CA ASN A 623 -10.39 18.46 11.08
C ASN A 623 -10.60 16.96 11.12
N LEU A 624 -9.53 16.23 10.82
CA LEU A 624 -9.45 14.79 10.94
C LEU A 624 -9.54 14.37 12.39
N ASN A 625 -10.39 13.40 12.64
CA ASN A 625 -10.38 12.57 13.82
C ASN A 625 -9.54 11.32 13.55
N SER A 626 -8.88 10.78 14.57
CA SER A 626 -8.27 9.45 14.45
C SER A 626 -9.39 8.40 14.33
N GLY A 627 -9.23 7.43 13.45
CA GLY A 627 -10.25 6.49 13.02
C GLY A 627 -11.11 7.02 11.87
N ARG A 628 -12.38 6.59 11.83
CA ARG A 628 -13.29 6.85 10.71
C ARG A 628 -13.79 8.31 10.69
N ASN A 629 -13.55 9.00 9.58
CA ASN A 629 -14.03 10.34 9.28
C ASN A 629 -15.17 10.27 8.28
N LEU A 630 -16.23 11.06 8.51
CA LEU A 630 -17.36 11.19 7.59
C LEU A 630 -17.55 12.66 7.25
N GLU A 631 -17.39 12.98 5.97
CA GLU A 631 -17.48 14.32 5.44
C GLU A 631 -18.59 14.42 4.40
N ARG A 632 -19.25 15.57 4.34
CA ARG A 632 -20.33 15.83 3.40
C ARG A 632 -19.92 16.98 2.50
N ILE A 633 -19.88 16.72 1.21
CA ILE A 633 -19.48 17.68 0.18
C ILE A 633 -20.72 18.09 -0.61
N ASP A 634 -21.01 19.37 -0.62
CA ASP A 634 -22.09 19.94 -1.42
C ASP A 634 -21.64 20.03 -2.89
N THR A 635 -22.40 19.37 -3.77
CA THR A 635 -22.11 19.27 -5.21
C THR A 635 -23.15 19.99 -6.07
N GLU A 636 -24.07 20.77 -5.47
CA GLU A 636 -25.10 21.52 -6.20
C GLU A 636 -24.50 22.54 -7.18
N GLY A 637 -23.34 23.11 -6.85
CA GLY A 637 -22.61 24.05 -7.71
C GLY A 637 -21.77 23.42 -8.83
N LEU A 638 -21.69 22.09 -8.92
CA LEU A 638 -20.90 21.39 -9.92
C LEU A 638 -21.76 21.05 -11.15
N VAL A 639 -21.19 21.21 -12.34
CA VAL A 639 -21.84 20.79 -13.60
C VAL A 639 -21.85 19.26 -13.67
N ALA A 640 -22.87 18.66 -14.29
CA ALA A 640 -22.87 17.22 -14.52
C ALA A 640 -21.59 16.76 -15.25
N GLY A 641 -20.87 15.80 -14.66
CA GLY A 641 -19.53 15.44 -15.11
C GLY A 641 -18.78 14.56 -14.10
N MET A 642 -17.58 14.11 -14.48
CA MET A 642 -16.70 13.34 -13.62
C MET A 642 -15.70 14.27 -12.91
N TYR A 643 -15.46 13.99 -11.63
CA TYR A 643 -14.57 14.77 -10.78
C TYR A 643 -13.64 13.85 -9.97
N LEU A 644 -12.49 14.39 -9.57
CA LEU A 644 -11.56 13.73 -8.65
C LEU A 644 -11.68 14.40 -7.28
N LEU A 645 -12.06 13.63 -6.27
CA LEU A 645 -12.00 14.03 -4.87
C LEU A 645 -10.62 13.66 -4.32
N ARG A 646 -9.93 14.60 -3.69
CA ARG A 646 -8.63 14.40 -3.04
C ARG A 646 -8.70 14.91 -1.61
N ILE A 647 -8.25 14.10 -0.66
CA ILE A 647 -8.09 14.48 0.74
C ILE A 647 -6.59 14.52 1.02
N THR A 648 -6.11 15.67 1.48
CA THR A 648 -4.69 15.92 1.73
C THR A 648 -4.49 16.41 3.15
N ASN A 649 -3.65 15.72 3.92
CA ASN A 649 -3.11 16.23 5.18
C ASN A 649 -1.69 16.79 4.93
N ASP A 650 -0.95 17.14 5.99
CA ASP A 650 0.38 17.74 5.85
C ASP A 650 1.48 16.77 5.35
N ARG A 651 1.19 15.46 5.24
CA ARG A 651 2.16 14.41 4.87
C ARG A 651 1.72 13.51 3.71
N GLU A 652 0.42 13.27 3.55
CA GLU A 652 -0.15 12.28 2.63
C GLU A 652 -1.43 12.79 1.95
N SER A 653 -1.76 12.21 0.81
CA SER A 653 -3.02 12.43 0.11
C SER A 653 -3.64 11.14 -0.41
N ILE A 654 -4.94 10.98 -0.22
CA ILE A 654 -5.75 9.90 -0.81
C ILE A 654 -6.77 10.50 -1.78
N SER A 655 -7.11 9.80 -2.86
CA SER A 655 -8.02 10.32 -3.88
C SER A 655 -8.97 9.27 -4.45
N GLN A 656 -10.17 9.70 -4.85
CA GLN A 656 -11.20 8.86 -5.44
C GLN A 656 -12.02 9.64 -6.46
N ARG A 657 -12.43 8.98 -7.55
CA ARG A 657 -13.29 9.58 -8.58
C ARG A 657 -14.77 9.47 -8.20
N PHE A 658 -15.55 10.50 -8.52
CA PHE A 658 -17.01 10.46 -8.45
C PHE A 658 -17.65 11.18 -9.64
N VAL A 659 -18.92 10.88 -9.89
CA VAL A 659 -19.70 11.46 -10.99
C VAL A 659 -20.82 12.32 -10.42
N ARG A 660 -20.94 13.58 -10.87
CA ARG A 660 -22.11 14.42 -10.63
C ARG A 660 -23.17 14.10 -11.67
N GLY A 661 -24.31 13.57 -11.21
CA GLY A 661 -25.52 13.32 -11.99
C GLY A 661 -26.16 14.63 -12.49
N ARG A 662 -27.15 14.52 -13.39
CA ARG A 662 -27.89 15.69 -13.91
C ARG A 662 -28.89 16.26 -12.90
#